data_AF-A0AAE3HK05-F1
#
_entry.id   AF-A0AAE3HK05-F1
#
_cell.length_a   1.000
_cell.length_b   1.000
_cell.length_c   1.000
_cell.angle_alpha   90.00
_cell.angle_beta   90.00
_cell.angle_gamma   90.00
#
_symmetry.space_group_name_H-M   'P 1'
#
loop_
_entity.id
_entity.type
_entity.pdbx_description
1 polymer ?
#
loop_
_entity_poly.entity_id
_entity_poly.type
_entity_poly.pdbx_seq_one_letter_code
_entity_poly.pdbx_strand_id
1 'polypeptide(L)'
;MTNYNFHDLLEPMEFQDLVRDIVQVRDNIFLESFKEGADQGIDGLLYDKHRKIVLQVKRYNLSYSKLLYILKTEELPKVRKLRPTRYILGISMDFLYSQKEEIRELFEGYIEDTNDIISAKDMNNLLGIPKYKFIEKNYTKLWLPSIEIMSDLLEQSVHKGRIRESEYELKMALRTAKFYVQTKMYKRALKKLEKNNVVIISGEPGMGKTAMAYMLAISFLQMDATSGFVWVNSIDDVYASIKDEEAKQAFILDDFWGSVLYDGARNNEERRLEKLILRISKMKNKKMILTSREYILQQGLYKSLTLNKLIDNLKLQCTLEEYSDSEKAKILFHHLKASDLEIDYIKAIYFRCDKIVYHQSYNPRVIDLFLSNSDEREVSSYDYAESLIYYLDYPYEFWRDIFLNLSEEAKILAMIMMISYTPIRIDDLKLSYSKYLLNHSMNLNLKNFNDCISELEQTVIKTYWDEDEQDIRVEFRNPSIGDFLYEYIGNNLEQYVLRLLKISAFYNQVLYIFEHFCENACSEITILVEEKCINDFNTLPMRIADYGDLDGDFEIYHDDEDHALNRVFHLIRLCDRHKNIVLYNFLQEYIHDYCKSMGRNEFYANYFELLEFPRVIKRFCLKGMKFDGSSIIENYYRSIYNIEHYMAMDEFEEVFKDEYSIFKEKNQSEIKNNIKTIILESLDYFDIEDMFVQMDMLIDSIPDILKKYGLRYTKGFKKDIFNIAGRVYEPENKKTLSDRSDIEIEEAENEIDYKQVIYESYEWLFGNEMYSLNDDEILSRVHESNLSDKIKLELKTIIKDRRPWYIYEYLSIESSLEKFILLWTEEGLDFIPHDINIFFYSILYTMVKKDSGIAKKLVGFCAEFYFNIFHQDEAIISEKSFRESNLYSFYIKDDEAFENFIFQTILRKSENWIIVENELLMIYCFVKVVSSDSEDNYYYSTLFSGNFDKVQIKSLHSGIYDTSYGYFEYMGYTFRNHKLERIIFRLFEEIDTFNFNYKHVYVVFSEFLDTLNMTNNDSKVLSLLEKIELSVEILPSGEIDSTNMVICDALSAAEYLDIGDIIDMWLIELTEEQINLLWKRKNICKKNGDKYIVEVYKERDISILKQLKLYGVVLELLKQIEKIHLKFLEGDYSNILYDKD
;
A
#
# COMPACT_ATOMS: atom_id res chain seq x y z
N MET A 1 7.34 26.21 -30.21
CA MET A 1 6.54 26.31 -28.97
C MET A 1 5.87 24.97 -28.81
N THR A 2 6.06 24.35 -27.65
CA THR A 2 5.37 23.12 -27.28
C THR A 2 3.89 23.43 -27.07
N ASN A 3 3.02 22.59 -27.61
CA ASN A 3 1.57 22.70 -27.49
C ASN A 3 1.09 21.52 -26.67
N TYR A 4 1.08 21.66 -25.34
CA TYR A 4 0.75 20.58 -24.42
C TYR A 4 -0.76 20.34 -24.40
N ASN A 5 -1.16 19.07 -24.40
CA ASN A 5 -2.51 18.66 -24.06
C ASN A 5 -2.60 18.43 -22.55
N PHE A 6 -2.99 19.48 -21.81
CA PHE A 6 -3.03 19.43 -20.35
C PHE A 6 -4.05 18.44 -19.79
N HIS A 7 -5.11 18.13 -20.55
CA HIS A 7 -6.08 17.14 -20.13
C HIS A 7 -5.44 15.76 -20.09
N ASP A 8 -4.78 15.33 -21.17
CA ASP A 8 -4.22 13.98 -21.25
C ASP A 8 -2.94 13.82 -20.42
N LEU A 9 -2.18 14.90 -20.19
CA LEU A 9 -0.86 14.84 -19.56
C LEU A 9 -0.85 14.99 -18.04
N LEU A 10 -1.86 15.63 -17.45
CA LEU A 10 -1.88 15.97 -16.01
C LEU A 10 -3.11 15.41 -15.31
N GLU A 11 -2.91 14.99 -14.07
CA GLU A 11 -3.98 14.64 -13.13
C GLU A 11 -4.78 15.90 -12.72
N PRO A 12 -6.03 15.77 -12.20
CA PRO A 12 -6.85 16.91 -11.80
C PRO A 12 -6.12 17.90 -10.88
N MET A 13 -5.49 17.41 -9.82
CA MET A 13 -4.76 18.24 -8.85
C MET A 13 -3.46 18.82 -9.42
N GLU A 14 -2.74 18.05 -10.25
CA GLU A 14 -1.55 18.57 -10.97
C GLU A 14 -1.93 19.72 -11.92
N PHE A 15 -3.08 19.61 -12.58
CA PHE A 15 -3.59 20.67 -13.46
C PHE A 15 -4.05 21.89 -12.65
N GLN A 16 -4.74 21.68 -11.53
CA GLN A 16 -5.11 22.76 -10.61
C GLN A 16 -3.88 23.51 -10.08
N ASP A 17 -2.89 22.76 -9.57
CA ASP A 17 -1.63 23.31 -9.08
C ASP A 17 -0.88 24.07 -10.19
N LEU A 18 -0.85 23.52 -11.42
CA LEU A 18 -0.24 24.19 -12.57
C LEU A 18 -0.91 25.54 -12.86
N VAL A 19 -2.24 25.57 -12.95
CA VAL A 19 -2.99 26.79 -13.25
C VAL A 19 -2.82 27.80 -12.12
N ARG A 20 -2.85 27.36 -10.86
CA ARG A 20 -2.57 28.21 -9.69
C ARG A 20 -1.18 28.83 -9.80
N ASP A 21 -0.15 28.04 -10.07
CA ASP A 21 1.23 28.53 -10.18
C ASP A 21 1.37 29.53 -11.33
N ILE A 22 0.75 29.27 -12.49
CA ILE A 22 0.70 30.20 -13.62
C ILE A 22 0.04 31.53 -13.18
N VAL A 23 -1.11 31.49 -12.52
CA VAL A 23 -1.86 32.68 -12.10
C VAL A 23 -1.07 33.49 -11.05
N GLN A 24 -0.48 32.83 -10.06
CA GLN A 24 0.34 33.48 -9.03
C GLN A 24 1.51 34.24 -9.67
N VAL A 25 2.17 33.67 -10.67
CA VAL A 25 3.26 34.33 -11.41
C VAL A 25 2.75 35.45 -12.31
N ARG A 26 1.60 35.26 -12.97
CA ARG A 26 0.99 36.24 -13.87
C ARG A 26 0.60 37.52 -13.13
N ASP A 27 -0.13 37.35 -12.04
CA ASP A 27 -0.75 38.46 -11.30
C ASP A 27 0.10 38.91 -10.11
N ASN A 28 1.21 38.21 -9.82
CA ASN A 28 2.09 38.48 -8.68
C ASN A 28 1.32 38.48 -7.35
N ILE A 29 0.52 37.44 -7.15
CA ILE A 29 -0.32 37.21 -5.98
C ILE A 29 0.01 35.87 -5.33
N PHE A 30 -0.38 35.71 -4.06
CA PHE A 30 -0.39 34.42 -3.37
C PHE A 30 -1.84 33.95 -3.22
N LEU A 31 -2.14 32.77 -3.75
CA LEU A 31 -3.46 32.15 -3.67
C LEU A 31 -3.41 31.06 -2.61
N GLU A 32 -4.19 31.22 -1.55
CA GLU A 32 -4.44 30.16 -0.57
C GLU A 32 -5.19 29.02 -1.28
N SER A 33 -4.80 27.79 -0.98
CA SER A 33 -5.44 26.59 -1.54
C SER A 33 -6.33 25.97 -0.46
N PHE A 34 -7.48 25.46 -0.85
CA PHE A 34 -8.49 24.89 0.05
C PHE A 34 -8.78 23.45 -0.36
N LYS A 35 -9.30 22.67 0.58
CA LYS A 35 -9.64 21.25 0.35
C LYS A 35 -10.79 21.14 -0.65
N GLU A 36 -10.75 20.16 -1.55
CA GLU A 36 -11.90 19.83 -2.39
C GLU A 36 -12.98 19.10 -1.55
N GLY A 37 -14.25 19.48 -1.73
CA GLY A 37 -15.40 18.79 -1.11
C GLY A 37 -16.15 19.48 0.03
N ALA A 38 -15.79 20.70 0.44
CA ALA A 38 -16.61 21.49 1.39
C ALA A 38 -16.77 22.99 1.04
N ASP A 39 -15.92 23.52 0.17
CA ASP A 39 -15.75 24.97 0.00
C ASP A 39 -16.33 25.51 -1.31
N GLN A 40 -17.62 25.26 -1.59
CA GLN A 40 -18.38 25.91 -2.67
C GLN A 40 -17.72 25.95 -4.08
N GLY A 41 -16.72 25.11 -4.36
CA GLY A 41 -15.90 25.15 -5.58
C GLY A 41 -14.97 26.38 -5.63
N ILE A 42 -13.90 26.40 -4.82
CA ILE A 42 -12.85 27.41 -4.85
C ILE A 42 -11.49 26.72 -4.90
N ASP A 43 -10.81 26.80 -6.04
CA ASP A 43 -9.53 26.12 -6.27
C ASP A 43 -8.32 26.99 -5.87
N GLY A 44 -8.54 28.30 -5.69
CA GLY A 44 -7.60 29.21 -5.05
C GLY A 44 -8.30 30.50 -4.59
N LEU A 45 -7.97 31.00 -3.39
CA LEU A 45 -8.52 32.24 -2.85
C LEU A 45 -7.41 33.22 -2.49
N LEU A 46 -7.61 34.49 -2.80
CA LEU A 46 -6.92 35.58 -2.14
C LEU A 46 -7.99 36.45 -1.45
N TYR A 47 -7.84 36.61 -0.14
CA TYR A 47 -8.68 37.49 0.65
C TYR A 47 -7.83 38.54 1.38
N ASP A 48 -7.95 39.80 0.94
CA ASP A 48 -7.41 40.97 1.64
C ASP A 48 -8.57 41.91 2.03
N LYS A 49 -8.35 42.84 2.96
CA LYS A 49 -9.36 43.78 3.51
C LYS A 49 -10.17 44.55 2.45
N HIS A 50 -9.72 44.57 1.19
CA HIS A 50 -10.36 45.26 0.08
C HIS A 50 -10.61 44.39 -1.18
N ARG A 51 -10.13 43.13 -1.24
CA ARG A 51 -10.19 42.31 -2.48
C ARG A 51 -10.42 40.83 -2.14
N LYS A 52 -11.38 40.20 -2.83
CA LYS A 52 -11.65 38.76 -2.79
C LYS A 52 -11.49 38.20 -4.21
N ILE A 53 -10.35 37.58 -4.50
CA ILE A 53 -10.06 36.96 -5.80
C ILE A 53 -10.28 35.46 -5.65
N VAL A 54 -11.09 34.89 -6.53
CA VAL A 54 -11.35 33.44 -6.58
C VAL A 54 -10.78 32.92 -7.91
N LEU A 55 -9.94 31.89 -7.83
CA LEU A 55 -9.50 31.07 -8.94
C LEU A 55 -10.34 29.79 -8.94
N GLN A 56 -10.90 29.46 -10.11
CA GLN A 56 -11.49 28.17 -10.39
C GLN A 56 -10.82 27.56 -11.61
N VAL A 57 -10.54 26.27 -11.55
CA VAL A 57 -9.91 25.46 -12.57
C VAL A 57 -10.88 24.37 -12.98
N LYS A 58 -11.00 24.13 -14.29
CA LYS A 58 -11.82 23.05 -14.84
C LYS A 58 -11.00 22.27 -15.86
N ARG A 59 -10.61 21.04 -15.52
CA ARG A 59 -10.00 20.09 -16.45
C ARG A 59 -11.11 19.47 -17.30
N TYR A 60 -11.21 19.91 -18.55
CA TYR A 60 -12.29 19.57 -19.48
C TYR A 60 -11.71 19.26 -20.88
N ASN A 61 -12.23 18.22 -21.54
CA ASN A 61 -11.87 17.83 -22.92
C ASN A 61 -13.11 17.73 -23.85
N LEU A 62 -14.26 18.19 -23.37
CA LEU A 62 -15.55 18.07 -24.06
C LEU A 62 -15.88 19.34 -24.87
N SER A 63 -17.00 19.31 -25.60
CA SER A 63 -17.44 20.44 -26.44
C SER A 63 -17.73 21.71 -25.63
N TYR A 64 -17.52 22.88 -26.26
CA TYR A 64 -17.74 24.20 -25.63
C TYR A 64 -19.18 24.36 -25.11
N SER A 65 -20.16 23.75 -25.79
CA SER A 65 -21.57 23.78 -25.41
C SER A 65 -21.80 23.17 -24.02
N LYS A 66 -21.15 22.04 -23.70
CA LYS A 66 -21.24 21.38 -22.39
C LYS A 66 -20.58 22.21 -21.30
N LEU A 67 -19.41 22.78 -21.58
CA LEU A 67 -18.74 23.67 -20.65
C LEU A 67 -19.62 24.89 -20.32
N LEU A 68 -20.20 25.53 -21.34
CA LEU A 68 -21.05 26.71 -21.15
C LEU A 68 -22.30 26.38 -20.30
N TYR A 69 -22.88 25.19 -20.51
CA TYR A 69 -23.99 24.70 -19.69
C TYR A 69 -23.59 24.60 -18.22
N ILE A 70 -22.51 23.90 -17.89
CA ILE A 70 -22.02 23.72 -16.50
C ILE A 70 -21.66 25.05 -15.86
N LEU A 71 -20.99 25.94 -16.62
CA LEU A 71 -20.69 27.27 -16.15
C LEU A 71 -21.95 28.05 -15.76
N LYS A 72 -23.06 27.84 -16.49
CA LYS A 72 -24.34 28.51 -16.25
C LYS A 72 -25.17 27.87 -15.14
N THR A 73 -25.22 26.54 -15.07
CA THR A 73 -26.10 25.79 -14.16
C THR A 73 -25.46 25.53 -12.80
N GLU A 74 -24.15 25.30 -12.75
CA GLU A 74 -23.44 24.92 -11.53
C GLU A 74 -22.54 26.02 -10.99
N GLU A 75 -21.69 26.61 -11.83
CA GLU A 75 -20.66 27.55 -11.36
C GLU A 75 -21.19 28.97 -11.12
N LEU A 76 -22.00 29.52 -12.03
CA LEU A 76 -22.57 30.85 -11.88
C LEU A 76 -23.39 31.04 -10.58
N PRO A 77 -24.24 30.08 -10.14
CA PRO A 77 -24.88 30.15 -8.82
C PRO A 77 -23.89 30.21 -7.65
N LYS A 78 -22.79 29.43 -7.69
CA LYS A 78 -21.73 29.43 -6.67
C LYS A 78 -21.03 30.78 -6.61
N VAL A 79 -20.63 31.32 -7.77
CA VAL A 79 -19.96 32.64 -7.86
C VAL A 79 -20.84 33.77 -7.32
N ARG A 80 -22.14 33.76 -7.65
CA ARG A 80 -23.12 34.75 -7.14
C ARG A 80 -23.26 34.69 -5.62
N LYS A 81 -23.16 33.51 -5.03
CA LYS A 81 -23.17 33.31 -3.57
C LYS A 81 -21.86 33.79 -2.92
N LEU A 82 -20.73 33.52 -3.56
CA LEU A 82 -19.39 33.88 -3.09
C LEU A 82 -19.09 35.37 -3.17
N ARG A 83 -19.70 36.09 -4.12
CA ARG A 83 -19.50 37.53 -4.39
C ARG A 83 -18.02 37.95 -4.43
N PRO A 84 -17.18 37.33 -5.27
CA PRO A 84 -15.80 37.76 -5.42
C PRO A 84 -15.72 39.15 -6.04
N THR A 85 -14.64 39.88 -5.77
CA THR A 85 -14.33 41.13 -6.48
C THR A 85 -13.76 40.86 -7.88
N ARG A 86 -13.11 39.71 -8.08
CA ARG A 86 -12.60 39.24 -9.38
C ARG A 86 -12.61 37.71 -9.39
N TYR A 87 -13.06 37.12 -10.49
CA TYR A 87 -13.12 35.68 -10.70
C TYR A 87 -12.22 35.29 -11.88
N ILE A 88 -11.29 34.37 -11.66
CA ILE A 88 -10.35 33.86 -12.67
C ILE A 88 -10.71 32.41 -12.95
N LEU A 89 -10.84 32.08 -14.24
CA LEU A 89 -11.27 30.76 -14.70
C LEU A 89 -10.20 30.14 -15.59
N GLY A 90 -9.56 29.06 -15.13
CA GLY A 90 -8.60 28.28 -15.91
C GLY A 90 -9.21 27.02 -16.48
N ILE A 91 -9.07 26.78 -17.79
CA ILE A 91 -9.71 25.65 -18.46
C ILE A 91 -8.71 24.96 -19.38
N SER A 92 -8.65 23.61 -19.35
CA SER A 92 -7.77 22.82 -20.23
C SER A 92 -8.21 22.75 -21.70
N MET A 93 -9.15 23.60 -22.12
CA MET A 93 -9.71 23.68 -23.47
C MET A 93 -9.33 25.01 -24.14
N ASP A 94 -9.38 25.05 -25.47
CA ASP A 94 -9.22 26.26 -26.28
C ASP A 94 -10.56 26.93 -26.66
N PHE A 95 -10.50 28.25 -26.83
CA PHE A 95 -11.68 29.08 -27.15
C PHE A 95 -11.47 29.97 -28.37
N LEU A 96 -12.55 30.22 -29.11
CA LEU A 96 -12.70 31.34 -30.03
C LEU A 96 -12.89 32.65 -29.24
N TYR A 97 -12.58 33.79 -29.87
CA TYR A 97 -12.79 35.09 -29.24
C TYR A 97 -14.26 35.31 -28.84
N SER A 98 -15.21 34.94 -29.69
CA SER A 98 -16.65 35.03 -29.41
C SER A 98 -17.08 34.18 -28.20
N GLN A 99 -16.42 33.05 -27.97
CA GLN A 99 -16.70 32.14 -26.86
C GLN A 99 -16.20 32.72 -25.53
N LYS A 100 -15.02 33.37 -25.53
CA LYS A 100 -14.54 34.08 -24.33
C LYS A 100 -15.42 35.26 -23.97
N GLU A 101 -15.90 36.01 -24.96
CA GLU A 101 -16.84 37.11 -24.72
C GLU A 101 -18.16 36.60 -24.15
N GLU A 102 -18.69 35.48 -24.66
CA GLU A 102 -19.91 34.86 -24.13
C GLU A 102 -19.76 34.40 -22.67
N ILE A 103 -18.61 33.80 -22.30
CA ILE A 103 -18.32 33.46 -20.89
C ILE A 103 -18.19 34.74 -20.04
N ARG A 104 -17.53 35.79 -20.54
CA ARG A 104 -17.41 37.07 -19.82
C ARG A 104 -18.78 37.70 -19.57
N GLU A 105 -19.67 37.68 -20.57
CA GLU A 105 -21.05 38.13 -20.46
C GLU A 105 -21.85 37.28 -19.46
N LEU A 106 -21.63 35.95 -19.44
CA LEU A 106 -22.29 35.05 -18.49
C LEU A 106 -21.95 35.39 -17.02
N PHE A 107 -20.70 35.77 -16.75
CA PHE A 107 -20.21 36.15 -15.43
C PHE A 107 -20.06 37.68 -15.25
N GLU A 108 -20.90 38.46 -15.92
CA GLU A 108 -20.87 39.92 -15.86
C GLU A 108 -20.84 40.43 -14.41
N GLY A 109 -19.85 41.27 -14.10
CA GLY A 109 -19.62 41.83 -12.76
C GLY A 109 -18.66 41.04 -11.87
N TYR A 110 -18.22 39.84 -12.28
CA TYR A 110 -17.21 39.04 -11.58
C TYR A 110 -15.95 38.78 -12.41
N ILE A 111 -16.12 38.52 -13.72
CA ILE A 111 -15.00 38.46 -14.68
C ILE A 111 -14.83 39.86 -15.28
N GLU A 112 -13.70 40.52 -15.01
CA GLU A 112 -13.47 41.91 -15.44
C GLU A 112 -13.09 41.99 -16.93
N ASP A 113 -12.28 41.04 -17.40
CA ASP A 113 -11.75 40.96 -18.76
C ASP A 113 -11.66 39.51 -19.24
N THR A 114 -11.72 39.29 -20.55
CA THR A 114 -11.44 38.00 -21.21
C THR A 114 -10.07 37.40 -20.85
N ASN A 115 -9.13 38.22 -20.38
CA ASN A 115 -7.84 37.78 -19.83
C ASN A 115 -7.97 36.99 -18.50
N ASP A 116 -9.09 37.09 -17.80
CA ASP A 116 -9.39 36.27 -16.62
C ASP A 116 -9.86 34.86 -16.99
N ILE A 117 -10.08 34.60 -18.28
CA ILE A 117 -10.35 33.27 -18.82
C ILE A 117 -9.07 32.75 -19.46
N ILE A 118 -8.39 31.84 -18.75
CA ILE A 118 -7.12 31.23 -19.17
C ILE A 118 -7.41 29.92 -19.89
N SER A 119 -7.24 29.90 -21.22
CA SER A 119 -7.41 28.71 -22.04
C SER A 119 -6.13 27.87 -22.12
N ALA A 120 -6.20 26.64 -22.63
CA ALA A 120 -5.01 25.81 -22.85
C ALA A 120 -3.95 26.52 -23.70
N LYS A 121 -4.35 27.20 -24.78
CA LYS A 121 -3.47 28.01 -25.62
C LYS A 121 -2.85 29.19 -24.87
N ASP A 122 -3.59 29.84 -23.97
CA ASP A 122 -3.01 30.89 -23.13
C ASP A 122 -1.98 30.31 -22.16
N MET A 123 -2.25 29.16 -21.54
CA MET A 123 -1.29 28.46 -20.68
C MET A 123 -0.03 28.09 -21.46
N ASN A 124 -0.17 27.48 -22.65
CA ASN A 124 0.95 27.16 -23.53
C ASN A 124 1.76 28.41 -23.92
N ASN A 125 1.08 29.53 -24.21
CA ASN A 125 1.75 30.80 -24.51
C ASN A 125 2.50 31.34 -23.29
N LEU A 126 1.91 31.28 -22.09
CA LEU A 126 2.53 31.74 -20.84
C LEU A 126 3.73 30.88 -20.48
N LEU A 127 3.62 29.55 -20.56
CA LEU A 127 4.71 28.61 -20.33
C LEU A 127 5.88 28.82 -21.31
N GLY A 128 5.60 29.28 -22.53
CA GLY A 128 6.61 29.67 -23.51
C GLY A 128 7.45 30.91 -23.14
N ILE A 129 7.03 31.69 -22.13
CA ILE A 129 7.75 32.89 -21.68
C ILE A 129 8.83 32.50 -20.66
N PRO A 130 10.07 33.03 -20.73
CA PRO A 130 11.17 32.67 -19.83
C PRO A 130 10.85 32.76 -18.33
N LYS A 131 9.95 33.67 -17.93
CA LYS A 131 9.48 33.84 -16.54
C LYS A 131 8.76 32.58 -16.00
N TYR A 132 8.10 31.79 -16.84
CA TYR A 132 7.30 30.62 -16.45
C TYR A 132 8.03 29.30 -16.63
N LYS A 133 9.26 29.32 -17.15
CA LYS A 133 10.03 28.10 -17.45
C LYS A 133 10.36 27.25 -16.20
N PHE A 134 10.35 27.86 -15.01
CA PHE A 134 10.48 27.13 -13.75
C PHE A 134 9.18 26.39 -13.38
N ILE A 135 8.02 26.95 -13.74
CA ILE A 135 6.72 26.30 -13.54
C ILE A 135 6.69 25.08 -14.41
N GLU A 136 7.00 25.23 -15.71
CA GLU A 136 7.17 24.11 -16.65
C GLU A 136 7.98 23.03 -15.92
N LYS A 137 9.26 23.22 -15.62
CA LYS A 137 10.15 22.25 -14.94
C LYS A 137 9.62 21.52 -13.69
N ASN A 138 8.64 22.08 -12.96
CA ASN A 138 8.06 21.42 -11.80
C ASN A 138 7.04 20.32 -12.17
N TYR A 139 6.43 20.37 -13.36
CA TYR A 139 5.41 19.42 -13.82
C TYR A 139 5.95 18.43 -14.88
N THR A 140 6.73 17.44 -14.44
CA THR A 140 7.53 16.53 -15.30
C THR A 140 6.76 15.90 -16.46
N LYS A 141 5.47 15.61 -16.28
CA LYS A 141 4.60 15.01 -17.30
C LYS A 141 4.37 15.92 -18.53
N LEU A 142 4.55 17.24 -18.42
CA LEU A 142 4.37 18.15 -19.55
C LEU A 142 5.37 17.91 -20.69
N TRP A 143 6.64 17.60 -20.39
CA TRP A 143 7.69 17.39 -21.41
C TRP A 143 8.21 15.95 -21.51
N LEU A 144 7.44 14.96 -21.04
CA LEU A 144 7.71 13.56 -21.34
C LEU A 144 7.06 13.19 -22.67
N PRO A 145 7.81 12.81 -23.73
CA PRO A 145 7.22 12.27 -24.97
C PRO A 145 6.66 10.87 -24.73
N SER A 146 5.77 10.42 -25.63
CA SER A 146 5.46 8.99 -25.71
C SER A 146 6.76 8.21 -25.97
N ILE A 147 6.90 7.07 -25.30
CA ILE A 147 8.08 6.19 -25.38
C ILE A 147 8.38 5.83 -26.85
N GLU A 148 7.34 5.69 -27.67
CA GLU A 148 7.37 5.36 -29.10
C GLU A 148 8.06 6.44 -29.95
N ILE A 149 7.80 7.73 -29.71
CA ILE A 149 8.43 8.83 -30.44
C ILE A 149 9.94 8.91 -30.10
N MET A 150 10.33 8.50 -28.90
CA MET A 150 11.74 8.51 -28.50
C MET A 150 12.51 7.24 -28.84
N SER A 151 11.89 6.07 -28.95
CA SER A 151 12.56 4.90 -29.53
C SER A 151 13.09 5.20 -30.93
N ASP A 152 12.29 5.88 -31.76
CA ASP A 152 12.67 6.26 -33.13
C ASP A 152 13.80 7.29 -33.20
N LEU A 153 13.86 8.21 -32.21
CA LEU A 153 14.93 9.20 -32.11
C LEU A 153 16.23 8.60 -31.56
N LEU A 154 16.14 7.62 -30.66
CA LEU A 154 17.29 6.91 -30.08
C LEU A 154 17.97 5.97 -31.07
N GLU A 155 17.21 5.38 -32.00
CA GLU A 155 17.75 4.51 -33.05
C GLU A 155 18.62 5.26 -34.09
N GLN A 156 18.47 6.58 -34.20
CA GLN A 156 19.19 7.39 -35.19
C GLN A 156 20.60 7.85 -34.74
N SER A 157 20.99 7.62 -33.48
CA SER A 157 22.28 8.08 -32.94
C SER A 157 23.28 6.93 -32.72
N VAL A 158 23.92 6.43 -33.78
CA VAL A 158 24.87 5.29 -33.68
C VAL A 158 26.32 5.76 -33.44
N HIS A 159 26.96 5.26 -32.36
CA HIS A 159 28.31 4.63 -32.29
C HIS A 159 29.13 4.97 -31.01
N LYS A 160 29.10 4.07 -30.00
CA LYS A 160 30.21 3.57 -29.12
C LYS A 160 29.61 2.86 -27.88
N GLY A 161 30.28 1.84 -27.33
CA GLY A 161 29.73 0.97 -26.27
C GLY A 161 29.22 1.67 -24.99
N ARG A 162 29.81 2.81 -24.59
CA ARG A 162 29.36 3.62 -23.42
C ARG A 162 28.10 4.44 -23.68
N ILE A 163 27.84 4.78 -24.95
CA ILE A 163 26.61 5.48 -25.35
C ILE A 163 25.42 4.51 -25.20
N ARG A 164 25.63 3.20 -25.43
CA ARG A 164 24.58 2.18 -25.30
C ARG A 164 24.05 2.00 -23.87
N GLU A 165 24.93 2.09 -22.86
CA GLU A 165 24.51 2.01 -21.45
C GLU A 165 23.70 3.25 -21.07
N SER A 166 24.20 4.45 -21.41
CA SER A 166 23.43 5.69 -21.21
C SER A 166 22.08 5.70 -21.96
N GLU A 167 22.02 5.11 -23.17
CA GLU A 167 20.77 4.93 -23.93
C GLU A 167 19.80 3.96 -23.25
N TYR A 168 20.31 2.82 -22.75
CA TYR A 168 19.50 1.85 -22.01
C TYR A 168 18.92 2.47 -20.74
N GLU A 169 19.77 3.13 -19.96
CA GLU A 169 19.39 3.80 -18.72
C GLU A 169 18.42 4.96 -18.98
N LEU A 170 18.57 5.70 -20.09
CA LEU A 170 17.59 6.70 -20.50
C LEU A 170 16.23 6.06 -20.84
N LYS A 171 16.20 4.91 -21.52
CA LYS A 171 14.95 4.17 -21.79
C LYS A 171 14.28 3.74 -20.49
N MET A 172 15.05 3.26 -19.52
CA MET A 172 14.54 2.91 -18.19
C MET A 172 14.01 4.15 -17.46
N ALA A 173 14.78 5.24 -17.45
CA ALA A 173 14.38 6.52 -16.85
C ALA A 173 13.03 7.02 -17.38
N LEU A 174 12.77 6.90 -18.69
CA LEU A 174 11.52 7.33 -19.31
C LEU A 174 10.34 6.44 -18.94
N ARG A 175 10.55 5.12 -18.84
CA ARG A 175 9.53 4.19 -18.34
C ARG A 175 9.16 4.49 -16.90
N THR A 176 10.18 4.70 -16.05
CA THR A 176 9.98 5.09 -14.65
C THR A 176 9.23 6.41 -14.54
N ALA A 177 9.50 7.38 -15.42
CA ALA A 177 8.89 8.71 -15.38
C ALA A 177 7.36 8.69 -15.56
N LYS A 178 6.81 7.71 -16.28
CA LYS A 178 5.35 7.57 -16.50
C LYS A 178 4.59 7.30 -15.19
N PHE A 179 5.23 6.61 -14.24
CA PHE A 179 4.61 6.15 -13.00
C PHE A 179 5.27 6.73 -11.75
N TYR A 180 6.17 7.72 -11.90
CA TYR A 180 6.90 8.28 -10.78
C TYR A 180 6.06 9.28 -9.98
N VAL A 181 5.92 9.02 -8.68
CA VAL A 181 5.27 9.94 -7.74
C VAL A 181 6.25 11.04 -7.31
N GLN A 182 5.89 12.30 -7.56
CA GLN A 182 6.69 13.44 -7.10
C GLN A 182 6.51 13.69 -5.60
N THR A 183 7.43 13.17 -4.81
CA THR A 183 7.41 13.31 -3.34
C THR A 183 7.95 14.66 -2.87
N LYS A 184 7.71 15.01 -1.59
CA LYS A 184 8.32 16.17 -0.93
C LYS A 184 9.85 16.13 -1.05
N MET A 185 10.44 14.93 -0.97
CA MET A 185 11.87 14.72 -1.13
C MET A 185 12.38 15.06 -2.53
N TYR A 186 11.67 14.64 -3.59
CA TYR A 186 12.01 15.02 -4.96
C TYR A 186 12.06 16.54 -5.14
N LYS A 187 11.07 17.27 -4.63
CA LYS A 187 11.03 18.74 -4.69
C LYS A 187 12.22 19.38 -3.98
N ARG A 188 12.65 18.83 -2.84
CA ARG A 188 13.88 19.27 -2.12
C ARG A 188 15.14 18.98 -2.94
N ALA A 189 15.23 17.80 -3.55
CA ALA A 189 16.36 17.40 -4.39
C ALA A 189 16.50 18.27 -5.64
N LEU A 190 15.39 18.60 -6.30
CA LEU A 190 15.37 19.48 -7.46
C LEU A 190 15.91 20.87 -7.10
N LYS A 191 15.40 21.49 -6.03
CA LYS A 191 15.88 22.82 -5.55
C LYS A 191 17.39 22.79 -5.24
N LYS A 192 17.87 21.71 -4.62
CA LYS A 192 19.29 21.57 -4.25
C LYS A 192 20.16 21.41 -5.50
N LEU A 193 19.73 20.61 -6.46
CA LEU A 193 20.40 20.42 -7.76
C LEU A 193 20.41 21.71 -8.60
N GLU A 194 19.34 22.49 -8.57
CA GLU A 194 19.27 23.78 -9.27
C GLU A 194 20.24 24.80 -8.68
N LYS A 195 20.31 24.89 -7.34
CA LYS A 195 21.20 25.81 -6.62
C LYS A 195 22.68 25.46 -6.78
N ASN A 196 23.02 24.17 -6.65
CA ASN A 196 24.40 23.73 -6.48
C ASN A 196 25.02 23.05 -7.71
N ASN A 197 24.21 22.74 -8.74
CA ASN A 197 24.54 21.87 -9.88
C ASN A 197 24.93 20.42 -9.52
N VAL A 198 25.01 20.10 -8.23
CA VAL A 198 25.33 18.78 -7.69
C VAL A 198 24.36 18.45 -6.58
N VAL A 199 23.87 17.21 -6.55
CA VAL A 199 23.07 16.67 -5.44
C VAL A 199 23.54 15.25 -5.12
N ILE A 200 23.57 14.93 -3.83
CA ILE A 200 23.88 13.59 -3.34
C ILE A 200 22.61 13.07 -2.66
N ILE A 201 22.10 11.93 -3.11
CA ILE A 201 20.89 11.29 -2.59
C ILE A 201 21.30 10.02 -1.87
N SER A 202 21.18 10.01 -0.55
CA SER A 202 21.51 8.86 0.28
C SER A 202 20.26 8.26 0.92
N GLY A 203 20.33 7.01 1.39
CA GLY A 203 19.19 6.36 2.04
C GLY A 203 19.19 4.85 1.87
N GLU A 204 18.15 4.18 2.36
CA GLU A 204 18.04 2.73 2.31
C GLU A 204 17.85 2.20 0.87
N PRO A 205 18.37 1.00 0.53
CA PRO A 205 18.06 0.33 -0.73
C PRO A 205 16.54 0.16 -0.91
N GLY A 206 16.05 0.29 -2.13
CA GLY A 206 14.62 0.18 -2.45
C GLY A 206 13.81 1.49 -2.32
N MET A 207 14.40 2.58 -1.80
CA MET A 207 13.71 3.86 -1.60
C MET A 207 13.51 4.72 -2.87
N GLY A 208 13.67 4.14 -4.05
CA GLY A 208 13.52 4.90 -5.30
C GLY A 208 14.60 5.96 -5.57
N LYS A 209 15.80 5.85 -4.96
CA LYS A 209 16.91 6.81 -5.18
C LYS A 209 17.32 6.92 -6.65
N THR A 210 17.49 5.78 -7.32
CA THR A 210 17.80 5.71 -8.76
C THR A 210 16.67 6.31 -9.59
N ALA A 211 15.41 6.00 -9.26
CA ALA A 211 14.24 6.61 -9.90
C ALA A 211 14.21 8.14 -9.74
N MET A 212 14.53 8.65 -8.54
CA MET A 212 14.66 10.09 -8.30
C MET A 212 15.81 10.70 -9.12
N ALA A 213 16.95 10.00 -9.21
CA ALA A 213 18.09 10.45 -10.02
C ALA A 213 17.74 10.55 -11.51
N TYR A 214 17.01 9.56 -12.05
CA TYR A 214 16.47 9.63 -13.40
C TYR A 214 15.58 10.86 -13.60
N MET A 215 14.64 11.12 -12.68
CA MET A 215 13.72 12.26 -12.81
C MET A 215 14.43 13.60 -12.76
N LEU A 216 15.44 13.73 -11.89
CA LEU A 216 16.26 14.93 -11.80
C LEU A 216 17.09 15.16 -13.08
N ALA A 217 17.59 14.09 -13.70
CA ALA A 217 18.30 14.20 -14.96
C ALA A 217 17.36 14.59 -16.13
N ILE A 218 16.20 13.93 -16.23
CA ILE A 218 15.19 14.23 -17.26
C ILE A 218 14.68 15.66 -17.13
N SER A 219 14.35 16.12 -15.92
CA SER A 219 13.87 17.49 -15.68
C SER A 219 14.90 18.56 -16.06
N PHE A 220 16.20 18.28 -15.89
CA PHE A 220 17.27 19.20 -16.31
C PHE A 220 17.47 19.22 -17.83
N LEU A 221 17.53 18.05 -18.46
CA LEU A 221 17.84 17.93 -19.88
C LEU A 221 16.70 18.42 -20.76
N GLN A 222 15.45 18.08 -20.38
CA GLN A 222 14.26 18.29 -21.20
C GLN A 222 14.38 17.57 -22.58
N MET A 223 13.35 17.66 -23.43
CA MET A 223 13.30 16.95 -24.71
C MET A 223 14.41 17.34 -25.70
N ASP A 224 14.90 18.59 -25.65
CA ASP A 224 15.84 19.12 -26.63
C ASP A 224 17.30 18.71 -26.39
N ALA A 225 17.61 18.09 -25.25
CA ALA A 225 18.97 17.74 -24.86
C ALA A 225 19.10 16.31 -24.28
N THR A 226 18.26 15.37 -24.69
CA THR A 226 18.34 13.96 -24.25
C THR A 226 19.69 13.30 -24.54
N SER A 227 20.39 13.73 -25.60
CA SER A 227 21.78 13.33 -25.91
C SER A 227 22.84 13.76 -24.87
N GLY A 228 22.41 14.53 -23.86
CA GLY A 228 23.17 14.94 -22.69
C GLY A 228 22.98 14.03 -21.48
N PHE A 229 22.17 12.98 -21.55
CA PHE A 229 22.03 11.98 -20.49
C PHE A 229 23.28 11.09 -20.48
N VAL A 230 24.00 11.06 -19.36
CA VAL A 230 25.25 10.31 -19.23
C VAL A 230 25.21 9.48 -17.94
N TRP A 231 25.04 8.17 -18.11
CA TRP A 231 25.27 7.19 -17.06
C TRP A 231 26.76 6.93 -16.93
N VAL A 232 27.31 6.98 -15.72
CA VAL A 232 28.74 6.76 -15.47
C VAL A 232 28.98 5.93 -14.22
N ASN A 233 29.98 5.05 -14.30
CA ASN A 233 30.32 4.11 -13.23
C ASN A 233 31.57 4.56 -12.44
N SER A 234 32.25 5.64 -12.86
CA SER A 234 33.47 6.13 -12.19
C SER A 234 33.70 7.64 -12.39
N ILE A 235 34.59 8.22 -11.56
CA ILE A 235 35.07 9.61 -11.70
C ILE A 235 35.74 9.83 -13.06
N ASP A 236 36.50 8.85 -13.53
CA ASP A 236 37.23 8.93 -14.80
C ASP A 236 36.28 8.98 -16.00
N ASP A 237 35.15 8.28 -15.92
CA ASP A 237 34.10 8.33 -16.95
C ASP A 237 33.44 9.70 -17.03
N VAL A 238 33.26 10.39 -15.90
CA VAL A 238 32.78 11.78 -15.89
C VAL A 238 33.77 12.67 -16.65
N TYR A 239 35.06 12.61 -16.31
CA TYR A 239 36.08 13.43 -16.98
C TYR A 239 36.17 13.14 -18.49
N ALA A 240 36.03 11.88 -18.90
CA ALA A 240 36.05 11.47 -20.30
C ALA A 240 34.81 11.91 -21.09
N SER A 241 33.68 12.16 -20.40
CA SER A 241 32.37 12.40 -21.03
C SER A 241 31.94 13.88 -20.98
N ILE A 242 32.70 14.76 -20.33
CA ILE A 242 32.46 16.21 -20.37
C ILE A 242 32.66 16.72 -21.80
N LYS A 243 31.56 17.09 -22.45
CA LYS A 243 31.49 17.81 -23.74
C LYS A 243 31.70 19.32 -23.50
N ASP A 244 31.74 20.09 -24.59
CA ASP A 244 31.93 21.55 -24.59
C ASP A 244 30.99 22.29 -23.61
N GLU A 245 31.39 23.48 -23.16
CA GLU A 245 30.69 24.23 -22.10
C GLU A 245 29.21 24.51 -22.42
N GLU A 246 28.86 24.68 -23.70
CA GLU A 246 27.49 24.96 -24.16
C GLU A 246 26.57 23.74 -24.12
N ALA A 247 27.10 22.51 -24.21
CA ALA A 247 26.27 21.30 -24.23
C ALA A 247 25.61 21.06 -22.86
N LYS A 248 24.29 20.84 -22.80
CA LYS A 248 23.63 20.39 -21.57
C LYS A 248 23.98 18.93 -21.30
N GLN A 249 24.44 18.60 -20.08
CA GLN A 249 24.67 17.21 -19.68
C GLN A 249 24.26 16.96 -18.22
N ALA A 250 23.65 15.81 -17.96
CA ALA A 250 23.38 15.29 -16.63
C ALA A 250 24.19 13.99 -16.44
N PHE A 251 25.07 13.98 -15.44
CA PHE A 251 25.85 12.82 -15.04
C PHE A 251 25.16 12.13 -13.87
N ILE A 252 24.81 10.86 -14.02
CA ILE A 252 24.27 10.03 -12.95
C ILE A 252 25.34 9.04 -12.52
N LEU A 253 25.70 9.09 -11.23
CA LEU A 253 26.54 8.11 -10.56
C LEU A 253 25.69 7.34 -9.56
N ASP A 254 25.18 6.18 -9.96
CA ASP A 254 24.33 5.35 -9.11
C ASP A 254 25.17 4.44 -8.21
N ASP A 255 24.82 4.38 -6.92
CA ASP A 255 25.54 3.67 -5.84
C ASP A 255 27.06 3.93 -5.83
N PHE A 256 27.45 5.19 -6.05
CA PHE A 256 28.83 5.58 -6.38
C PHE A 256 29.86 5.17 -5.32
N TRP A 257 29.61 5.49 -4.04
CA TRP A 257 30.56 5.13 -2.97
C TRP A 257 30.60 3.63 -2.70
N GLY A 258 29.55 2.90 -3.11
CA GLY A 258 29.46 1.45 -3.01
C GLY A 258 30.40 0.69 -3.96
N SER A 259 31.07 1.37 -4.89
CA SER A 259 32.12 0.77 -5.73
C SER A 259 33.52 1.36 -5.43
N VAL A 260 33.58 2.56 -4.85
CA VAL A 260 34.80 3.37 -4.69
C VAL A 260 35.47 3.21 -3.32
N LEU A 261 34.72 2.98 -2.24
CA LEU A 261 35.27 2.86 -0.88
C LEU A 261 35.87 1.47 -0.56
N TYR A 262 35.78 0.51 -1.49
CA TYR A 262 36.09 -0.90 -1.23
C TYR A 262 37.56 -1.28 -1.39
N ASP A 263 38.35 -0.50 -2.14
CA ASP A 263 39.81 -0.67 -2.17
C ASP A 263 40.43 0.25 -1.13
N GLY A 264 40.88 -0.31 0.00
CA GLY A 264 41.51 0.36 1.14
C GLY A 264 42.82 1.12 0.85
N ALA A 265 43.05 1.48 -0.40
CA ALA A 265 44.16 2.30 -0.87
C ALA A 265 43.63 3.40 -1.78
N ARG A 266 43.30 4.58 -1.23
CA ARG A 266 43.72 5.91 -1.74
C ARG A 266 42.91 7.08 -1.11
N ASN A 267 43.53 7.80 -0.18
CA ASN A 267 43.23 9.21 0.12
C ASN A 267 43.21 10.14 -1.13
N ASN A 268 43.61 9.63 -2.30
CA ASN A 268 43.57 10.35 -3.58
C ASN A 268 42.18 10.39 -4.23
N GLU A 269 41.30 9.41 -4.02
CA GLU A 269 40.00 9.40 -4.73
C GLU A 269 38.97 10.35 -4.12
N GLU A 270 38.91 10.44 -2.80
CA GLU A 270 38.10 11.45 -2.08
C GLU A 270 38.48 12.87 -2.51
N ARG A 271 39.78 13.16 -2.61
CA ARG A 271 40.28 14.46 -3.11
C ARG A 271 39.96 14.69 -4.58
N ARG A 272 39.91 13.63 -5.40
CA ARG A 272 39.51 13.73 -6.82
C ARG A 272 38.02 14.01 -6.95
N LEU A 273 37.20 13.39 -6.10
CA LEU A 273 35.76 13.60 -6.03
C LEU A 273 35.45 15.04 -5.58
N GLU A 274 36.11 15.51 -4.52
CA GLU A 274 35.98 16.89 -4.04
C GLU A 274 36.25 17.90 -5.17
N LYS A 275 37.37 17.70 -5.91
CA LYS A 275 37.71 18.54 -7.07
C LYS A 275 36.69 18.46 -8.19
N LEU A 276 36.13 17.27 -8.45
CA LEU A 276 35.11 17.08 -9.47
C LEU A 276 33.81 17.81 -9.10
N ILE A 277 33.34 17.67 -7.86
CA ILE A 277 32.16 18.36 -7.34
C ILE A 277 32.34 19.88 -7.44
N LEU A 278 33.50 20.40 -7.01
CA LEU A 278 33.83 21.83 -7.10
C LEU A 278 33.95 22.33 -8.55
N ARG A 279 34.29 21.46 -9.49
CA ARG A 279 34.35 21.78 -10.92
C ARG A 279 32.96 21.86 -11.53
N ILE A 280 32.12 20.85 -11.32
CA ILE A 280 30.76 20.80 -11.89
C ILE A 280 29.84 21.83 -11.24
N SER A 281 29.98 22.10 -9.94
CA SER A 281 29.22 23.16 -9.25
C SER A 281 29.35 24.55 -9.90
N LYS A 282 30.44 24.81 -10.64
CA LYS A 282 30.67 26.07 -11.37
C LYS A 282 30.17 26.06 -12.82
N MET A 283 29.74 24.91 -13.35
CA MET A 283 29.33 24.74 -14.74
C MET A 283 27.81 24.85 -14.88
N LYS A 284 27.31 25.89 -15.55
CA LYS A 284 25.86 26.16 -15.68
C LYS A 284 25.08 25.07 -16.42
N ASN A 285 25.69 24.44 -17.42
CA ASN A 285 25.05 23.45 -18.30
C ASN A 285 25.35 22.00 -17.92
N LYS A 286 25.95 21.76 -16.75
CA LYS A 286 26.33 20.41 -16.31
C LYS A 286 25.71 20.15 -14.94
N LYS A 287 25.04 19.02 -14.79
CA LYS A 287 24.48 18.56 -13.52
C LYS A 287 25.11 17.23 -13.14
N MET A 288 25.34 17.03 -11.85
CA MET A 288 25.82 15.75 -11.33
C MET A 288 24.90 15.27 -10.21
N ILE A 289 24.42 14.05 -10.35
CA ILE A 289 23.51 13.41 -9.40
C ILE A 289 24.21 12.15 -8.93
N LEU A 290 24.46 12.05 -7.63
CA LEU A 290 25.06 10.86 -7.04
C LEU A 290 24.04 10.21 -6.14
N THR A 291 23.93 8.88 -6.20
CA THR A 291 23.20 8.12 -5.20
C THR A 291 24.16 7.27 -4.39
N SER A 292 23.81 6.98 -3.14
CA SER A 292 24.56 6.04 -2.31
C SER A 292 23.71 5.48 -1.18
N ARG A 293 24.18 4.41 -0.55
CA ARG A 293 23.65 3.97 0.74
C ARG A 293 24.16 4.91 1.84
N GLU A 294 23.30 5.19 2.81
CA GLU A 294 23.58 6.16 3.86
C GLU A 294 24.83 5.79 4.69
N TYR A 295 24.93 4.56 5.16
CA TYR A 295 26.07 4.11 5.97
C TYR A 295 27.40 4.15 5.19
N ILE A 296 27.38 3.83 3.89
CA ILE A 296 28.56 3.91 3.02
C ILE A 296 29.03 5.37 2.91
N LEU A 297 28.08 6.28 2.72
CA LEU A 297 28.38 7.71 2.67
C LEU A 297 28.96 8.18 4.00
N GLN A 298 28.34 7.87 5.13
CA GLN A 298 28.82 8.25 6.47
C GLN A 298 30.22 7.71 6.77
N GLN A 299 30.49 6.46 6.41
CA GLN A 299 31.82 5.87 6.53
C GLN A 299 32.89 6.65 5.74
N GLY A 300 32.55 7.11 4.53
CA GLY A 300 33.42 7.98 3.73
C GLY A 300 33.59 9.38 4.33
N LEU A 301 32.55 9.96 4.91
CA LEU A 301 32.59 11.28 5.56
C LEU A 301 33.46 11.27 6.82
N TYR A 302 33.39 10.19 7.61
CA TYR A 302 34.20 10.00 8.82
C TYR A 302 35.71 10.04 8.50
N LYS A 303 36.12 9.47 7.37
CA LYS A 303 37.54 9.43 6.94
C LYS A 303 38.07 10.80 6.46
N SER A 304 37.20 11.76 6.12
CA SER A 304 37.60 13.05 5.54
C SER A 304 36.74 14.24 5.99
N LEU A 305 37.25 14.97 6.99
CA LEU A 305 36.61 16.19 7.53
C LEU A 305 36.37 17.30 6.49
N THR A 306 37.19 17.38 5.44
CA THR A 306 37.07 18.41 4.40
C THR A 306 35.95 18.07 3.42
N LEU A 307 35.87 16.80 3.03
CA LEU A 307 34.79 16.28 2.20
C LEU A 307 33.45 16.34 2.95
N ASN A 308 33.46 16.10 4.26
CA ASN A 308 32.28 16.13 5.10
C ASN A 308 31.50 17.46 5.00
N LYS A 309 32.17 18.58 5.26
CA LYS A 309 31.57 19.92 5.15
C LYS A 309 31.00 20.24 3.76
N LEU A 310 31.62 19.71 2.71
CA LEU A 310 31.17 19.91 1.34
C LEU A 310 29.93 19.07 1.05
N ILE A 311 29.90 17.82 1.52
CA ILE A 311 28.80 16.88 1.28
C ILE A 311 27.56 17.24 2.11
N ASP A 312 27.69 17.70 3.36
CA ASP A 312 26.53 18.13 4.18
C ASP A 312 25.64 19.14 3.46
N ASN A 313 26.26 20.07 2.74
CA ASN A 313 25.58 21.11 1.97
C ASN A 313 24.94 20.60 0.67
N LEU A 314 25.24 19.38 0.23
CA LEU A 314 24.81 18.77 -1.04
C LEU A 314 23.92 17.53 -0.84
N LYS A 315 24.04 16.85 0.31
CA LYS A 315 23.38 15.59 0.67
C LYS A 315 21.91 15.76 1.01
N LEU A 316 21.09 14.83 0.55
CA LEU A 316 19.72 14.62 1.00
C LEU A 316 19.60 13.14 1.33
N GLN A 317 19.19 12.86 2.56
CA GLN A 317 18.92 11.52 3.02
C GLN A 317 17.43 11.24 2.81
N CYS A 318 17.11 10.08 2.25
CA CYS A 318 15.76 9.59 2.07
C CYS A 318 15.50 8.44 3.05
N THR A 319 14.53 8.59 3.95
CA THR A 319 14.06 7.52 4.85
C THR A 319 12.57 7.22 4.64
N LEU A 320 12.12 6.01 5.01
CA LEU A 320 10.69 5.61 4.90
C LEU A 320 9.79 6.46 5.81
N GLU A 321 10.31 6.85 6.98
CA GLU A 321 9.62 7.67 7.99
C GLU A 321 9.25 9.07 7.47
N GLU A 322 9.88 9.52 6.38
CA GLU A 322 9.58 10.81 5.75
C GLU A 322 8.40 10.77 4.77
N TYR A 323 7.91 9.59 4.38
CA TYR A 323 6.74 9.47 3.51
C TYR A 323 5.45 9.62 4.31
N SER A 324 4.62 10.59 3.95
CA SER A 324 3.26 10.67 4.48
C SER A 324 2.41 9.50 3.99
N ASP A 325 1.33 9.19 4.71
CA ASP A 325 0.39 8.14 4.28
C ASP A 325 -0.24 8.48 2.92
N SER A 326 -0.44 9.76 2.61
CA SER A 326 -0.84 10.23 1.29
C SER A 326 0.20 9.91 0.19
N GLU A 327 1.50 10.00 0.48
CA GLU A 327 2.57 9.60 -0.44
C GLU A 327 2.62 8.08 -0.60
N LYS A 328 2.45 7.31 0.49
CA LYS A 328 2.35 5.84 0.43
C LYS A 328 1.17 5.37 -0.41
N ALA A 329 -0.01 5.99 -0.26
CA ALA A 329 -1.17 5.71 -1.09
C ALA A 329 -0.90 6.01 -2.56
N LYS A 330 -0.34 7.19 -2.89
CA LYS A 330 0.06 7.53 -4.27
C LYS A 330 1.00 6.48 -4.84
N ILE A 331 2.01 6.06 -4.09
CA ILE A 331 2.97 5.04 -4.52
C ILE A 331 2.26 3.72 -4.79
N LEU A 332 1.40 3.25 -3.88
CA LEU A 332 0.62 2.02 -4.06
C LEU A 332 -0.23 2.09 -5.35
N PHE A 333 -0.99 3.16 -5.55
CA PHE A 333 -1.84 3.33 -6.72
C PHE A 333 -1.06 3.42 -8.02
N HIS A 334 0.13 4.04 -8.01
CA HIS A 334 1.01 4.05 -9.18
C HIS A 334 1.57 2.66 -9.49
N HIS A 335 1.88 1.84 -8.47
CA HIS A 335 2.24 0.43 -8.67
C HIS A 335 1.07 -0.38 -9.25
N LEU A 336 -0.16 -0.17 -8.75
CA LEU A 336 -1.35 -0.80 -9.34
C LEU A 336 -1.55 -0.39 -10.80
N LYS A 337 -1.38 0.89 -11.13
CA LYS A 337 -1.46 1.40 -12.51
C LYS A 337 -0.40 0.77 -13.43
N ALA A 338 0.79 0.53 -12.89
CA ALA A 338 1.91 -0.05 -13.62
C ALA A 338 1.83 -1.59 -13.72
N SER A 339 0.99 -2.22 -12.90
CA SER A 339 0.76 -3.67 -12.90
C SER A 339 -0.06 -4.11 -14.12
N ASP A 340 0.05 -5.40 -14.44
CA ASP A 340 -0.70 -6.05 -15.52
C ASP A 340 -2.07 -6.61 -15.04
N LEU A 341 -2.51 -6.26 -13.83
CA LEU A 341 -3.72 -6.82 -13.19
C LEU A 341 -5.02 -6.38 -13.88
N GLU A 342 -6.03 -7.26 -13.87
CA GLU A 342 -7.39 -6.88 -14.26
C GLU A 342 -8.04 -5.90 -13.25
N ILE A 343 -9.03 -5.14 -13.72
CA ILE A 343 -9.63 -4.03 -12.97
C ILE A 343 -10.21 -4.45 -11.62
N ASP A 344 -10.77 -5.67 -11.54
CA ASP A 344 -11.37 -6.21 -10.33
C ASP A 344 -10.33 -6.44 -9.22
N TYR A 345 -9.12 -6.89 -9.57
CA TYR A 345 -8.01 -7.06 -8.61
C TYR A 345 -7.48 -5.70 -8.13
N ILE A 346 -7.38 -4.73 -9.05
CA ILE A 346 -6.98 -3.36 -8.71
C ILE A 346 -8.00 -2.73 -7.76
N LYS A 347 -9.31 -2.89 -8.02
CA LYS A 347 -10.38 -2.43 -7.12
C LYS A 347 -10.29 -3.10 -5.75
N ALA A 348 -10.09 -4.42 -5.71
CA ALA A 348 -10.01 -5.15 -4.46
C ALA A 348 -8.85 -4.68 -3.56
N ILE A 349 -7.70 -4.33 -4.15
CA ILE A 349 -6.57 -3.71 -3.43
C ILE A 349 -6.88 -2.25 -3.08
N TYR A 350 -7.46 -1.48 -3.99
CA TYR A 350 -7.84 -0.08 -3.75
C TYR A 350 -8.74 0.06 -2.52
N PHE A 351 -9.77 -0.77 -2.39
CA PHE A 351 -10.68 -0.76 -1.24
C PHE A 351 -10.03 -1.23 0.07
N ARG A 352 -8.83 -1.81 0.01
CA ARG A 352 -8.00 -2.22 1.15
C ARG A 352 -6.80 -1.32 1.40
N CYS A 353 -6.70 -0.19 0.69
CA CYS A 353 -5.56 0.72 0.76
C CYS A 353 -5.17 1.04 2.20
N ASP A 354 -6.15 1.32 3.07
CA ASP A 354 -5.93 1.61 4.49
C ASP A 354 -5.15 0.50 5.22
N LYS A 355 -5.55 -0.76 5.04
CA LYS A 355 -4.88 -1.89 5.69
C LYS A 355 -3.43 -2.04 5.23
N ILE A 356 -3.13 -1.66 3.99
CA ILE A 356 -1.80 -1.76 3.38
C ILE A 356 -0.93 -0.57 3.79
N VAL A 357 -1.42 0.66 3.64
CA VAL A 357 -0.67 1.90 3.90
C VAL A 357 -0.30 2.06 5.37
N TYR A 358 -1.21 1.69 6.28
CA TYR A 358 -0.95 1.75 7.72
C TYR A 358 -0.18 0.53 8.26
N HIS A 359 0.18 -0.43 7.39
CA HIS A 359 0.89 -1.62 7.81
C HIS A 359 2.34 -1.31 8.20
N GLN A 360 2.81 -1.87 9.33
CA GLN A 360 4.19 -1.65 9.80
C GLN A 360 5.25 -2.15 8.81
N SER A 361 4.96 -3.26 8.13
CA SER A 361 5.81 -3.83 7.07
C SER A 361 5.65 -3.16 5.69
N TYR A 362 4.96 -2.01 5.57
CA TYR A 362 4.79 -1.36 4.26
C TYR A 362 6.13 -1.05 3.60
N ASN A 363 6.33 -1.57 2.39
CA ASN A 363 7.52 -1.29 1.60
C ASN A 363 7.15 -1.32 0.11
N PRO A 364 7.39 -0.22 -0.64
CA PRO A 364 7.06 -0.16 -2.08
C PRO A 364 7.64 -1.30 -2.89
N ARG A 365 8.85 -1.78 -2.56
CA ARG A 365 9.51 -2.88 -3.27
C ARG A 365 8.87 -4.24 -2.97
N VAL A 366 8.37 -4.45 -1.76
CA VAL A 366 7.66 -5.69 -1.40
C VAL A 366 6.32 -5.76 -2.15
N ILE A 367 5.62 -4.62 -2.23
CA ILE A 367 4.37 -4.48 -3.00
C ILE A 367 4.64 -4.75 -4.48
N ASP A 368 5.65 -4.11 -5.08
CA ASP A 368 6.02 -4.32 -6.49
C ASP A 368 6.36 -5.78 -6.80
N LEU A 369 7.08 -6.46 -5.90
CA LEU A 369 7.41 -7.87 -6.02
C LEU A 369 6.19 -8.78 -5.93
N PHE A 370 5.25 -8.49 -5.03
CA PHE A 370 4.00 -9.24 -4.93
C PHE A 370 3.21 -9.13 -6.24
N LEU A 371 2.98 -7.89 -6.69
CA LEU A 371 2.22 -7.60 -7.92
C LEU A 371 2.87 -8.21 -9.17
N SER A 372 4.19 -8.39 -9.18
CA SER A 372 4.93 -8.96 -10.32
C SER A 372 4.96 -10.49 -10.36
N ASN A 373 4.78 -11.18 -9.23
CA ASN A 373 5.06 -12.62 -9.11
C ASN A 373 3.82 -13.50 -8.84
N SER A 374 2.69 -12.91 -8.47
CA SER A 374 1.45 -13.65 -8.18
C SER A 374 0.67 -13.96 -9.47
N ASP A 375 0.26 -15.22 -9.71
CA ASP A 375 -0.65 -15.57 -10.82
C ASP A 375 -2.11 -15.33 -10.38
N GLU A 376 -2.78 -14.38 -11.03
CA GLU A 376 -4.16 -13.97 -10.74
C GLU A 376 -5.21 -15.03 -11.13
N ARG A 377 -4.85 -16.00 -12.00
CA ARG A 377 -5.84 -16.84 -12.70
C ARG A 377 -6.45 -17.98 -11.87
N GLU A 378 -6.05 -18.15 -10.61
CA GLU A 378 -6.53 -19.23 -9.74
C GLU A 378 -7.25 -18.76 -8.46
N VAL A 379 -7.36 -17.44 -8.23
CA VAL A 379 -7.81 -16.88 -6.94
C VAL A 379 -8.77 -15.72 -7.18
N SER A 380 -9.80 -15.56 -6.34
CA SER A 380 -10.75 -14.43 -6.43
C SER A 380 -10.04 -13.08 -6.20
N SER A 381 -10.58 -11.97 -6.73
CA SER A 381 -10.02 -10.63 -6.52
C SER A 381 -9.96 -10.24 -5.03
N TYR A 382 -10.95 -10.66 -4.25
CA TYR A 382 -10.98 -10.50 -2.80
C TYR A 382 -9.83 -11.25 -2.12
N ASP A 383 -9.68 -12.54 -2.42
CA ASP A 383 -8.67 -13.40 -1.78
C ASP A 383 -7.26 -13.01 -2.20
N TYR A 384 -7.09 -12.52 -3.43
CA TYR A 384 -5.83 -11.96 -3.91
C TYR A 384 -5.41 -10.74 -3.08
N ALA A 385 -6.34 -9.82 -2.80
CA ALA A 385 -6.04 -8.63 -2.02
C ALA A 385 -5.83 -8.95 -0.53
N GLU A 386 -6.55 -9.91 0.05
CA GLU A 386 -6.24 -10.43 1.40
C GLU A 386 -4.90 -11.16 1.42
N SER A 387 -4.51 -11.84 0.34
CA SER A 387 -3.19 -12.48 0.23
C SER A 387 -2.07 -11.46 0.27
N LEU A 388 -2.22 -10.27 -0.32
CA LEU A 388 -1.24 -9.18 -0.19
C LEU A 388 -1.09 -8.72 1.27
N ILE A 389 -2.18 -8.59 2.01
CA ILE A 389 -2.14 -8.20 3.42
C ILE A 389 -1.48 -9.32 4.25
N TYR A 390 -1.94 -10.56 4.06
CA TYR A 390 -1.32 -11.73 4.70
C TYR A 390 0.16 -11.85 4.36
N TYR A 391 0.56 -11.48 3.15
CA TYR A 391 1.96 -11.49 2.73
C TYR A 391 2.79 -10.42 3.45
N LEU A 392 2.18 -9.31 3.89
CA LEU A 392 2.82 -8.32 4.74
C LEU A 392 2.93 -8.80 6.21
N ASP A 393 1.98 -9.64 6.66
CA ASP A 393 1.92 -10.22 8.02
C ASP A 393 2.79 -11.47 8.21
N TYR A 394 2.69 -12.44 7.29
CA TYR A 394 3.29 -13.79 7.35
C TYR A 394 3.99 -14.17 6.03
N PRO A 395 5.07 -13.47 5.68
CA PRO A 395 5.83 -13.69 4.45
C PRO A 395 6.64 -15.00 4.41
N TYR A 396 6.27 -16.10 5.06
CA TYR A 396 7.13 -17.30 5.08
C TYR A 396 7.45 -17.83 3.67
N GLU A 397 6.42 -18.13 2.86
CA GLU A 397 6.64 -18.61 1.48
C GLU A 397 7.29 -17.54 0.59
N PHE A 398 7.02 -16.26 0.86
CA PHE A 398 7.70 -15.15 0.19
C PHE A 398 9.21 -15.11 0.47
N TRP A 399 9.57 -15.11 1.75
CA TRP A 399 10.96 -15.10 2.17
C TRP A 399 11.65 -16.37 1.73
N ARG A 400 10.94 -17.50 1.69
CA ARG A 400 11.43 -18.74 1.12
C ARG A 400 11.79 -18.57 -0.36
N ASP A 401 10.92 -18.00 -1.18
CA ASP A 401 11.20 -17.77 -2.60
C ASP A 401 12.34 -16.76 -2.82
N ILE A 402 12.37 -15.66 -2.08
CA ILE A 402 13.51 -14.71 -2.10
C ILE A 402 14.79 -15.43 -1.70
N PHE A 403 14.77 -16.12 -0.56
CA PHE A 403 15.94 -16.77 0.01
C PHE A 403 16.48 -17.85 -0.92
N LEU A 404 15.61 -18.66 -1.54
CA LEU A 404 16.00 -19.69 -2.50
C LEU A 404 16.69 -19.10 -3.74
N ASN A 405 16.29 -17.89 -4.16
CA ASN A 405 16.88 -17.16 -5.28
C ASN A 405 18.20 -16.44 -4.93
N LEU A 406 18.57 -16.34 -3.65
CA LEU A 406 19.87 -15.80 -3.24
C LEU A 406 21.03 -16.73 -3.65
N SER A 407 22.21 -16.15 -3.83
CA SER A 407 23.46 -16.91 -3.94
C SER A 407 23.69 -17.77 -2.69
N GLU A 408 24.35 -18.91 -2.86
CA GLU A 408 24.64 -19.83 -1.74
C GLU A 408 25.46 -19.14 -0.63
N GLU A 409 26.37 -18.25 -1.01
CA GLU A 409 27.15 -17.46 -0.08
C GLU A 409 26.30 -16.44 0.70
N ALA A 410 25.33 -15.78 0.04
CA ALA A 410 24.41 -14.85 0.70
C ALA A 410 23.45 -15.59 1.64
N LYS A 411 22.96 -16.78 1.27
CA LYS A 411 22.17 -17.65 2.16
C LYS A 411 22.93 -17.98 3.43
N ILE A 412 24.19 -18.41 3.30
CA ILE A 412 25.05 -18.70 4.46
C ILE A 412 25.28 -17.47 5.32
N LEU A 413 25.52 -16.31 4.70
CA LEU A 413 25.72 -15.07 5.45
C LEU A 413 24.46 -14.65 6.25
N ALA A 414 23.27 -14.78 5.64
CA ALA A 414 22.00 -14.54 6.34
C ALA A 414 21.79 -15.51 7.50
N MET A 415 22.12 -16.80 7.33
CA MET A 415 22.05 -17.79 8.41
C MET A 415 23.10 -17.55 9.52
N ILE A 416 24.29 -17.05 9.18
CA ILE A 416 25.27 -16.61 10.18
C ILE A 416 24.69 -15.45 10.99
N MET A 417 24.06 -14.47 10.34
CA MET A 417 23.43 -13.35 11.01
C MET A 417 22.30 -13.82 11.95
N MET A 418 21.49 -14.79 11.51
CA MET A 418 20.39 -15.37 12.30
C MET A 418 20.85 -15.94 13.65
N ILE A 419 22.00 -16.60 13.68
CA ILE A 419 22.56 -17.18 14.92
C ILE A 419 23.45 -16.20 15.67
N SER A 420 23.58 -14.96 15.21
CA SER A 420 24.41 -13.94 15.86
C SER A 420 23.55 -12.97 16.66
N TYR A 421 24.20 -12.08 17.40
CA TYR A 421 23.52 -10.95 18.01
C TYR A 421 23.04 -9.98 16.92
N THR A 422 21.89 -9.34 17.08
CA THR A 422 21.38 -8.34 16.12
C THR A 422 20.87 -7.12 16.88
N PRO A 423 21.29 -5.89 16.54
CA PRO A 423 22.11 -5.50 15.38
C PRO A 423 23.60 -5.90 15.47
N ILE A 424 24.09 -6.67 14.49
CA ILE A 424 25.48 -7.16 14.48
C ILE A 424 26.44 -6.10 13.94
N ARG A 425 27.64 -5.99 14.52
CA ARG A 425 28.73 -5.23 13.90
C ARG A 425 29.13 -5.86 12.57
N ILE A 426 29.25 -5.06 11.51
CA ILE A 426 29.59 -5.56 10.17
C ILE A 426 30.93 -6.30 10.14
N ASP A 427 31.90 -5.87 10.97
CA ASP A 427 33.23 -6.48 11.06
C ASP A 427 33.18 -7.85 11.75
N ASP A 428 32.31 -8.03 12.74
CA ASP A 428 32.08 -9.31 13.42
C ASP A 428 31.36 -10.29 12.47
N LEU A 429 30.40 -9.79 11.68
CA LEU A 429 29.76 -10.57 10.62
C LEU A 429 30.78 -11.01 9.56
N LYS A 430 31.69 -10.11 9.16
CA LYS A 430 32.78 -10.38 8.22
C LYS A 430 33.78 -11.40 8.74
N LEU A 431 34.09 -11.38 10.04
CA LEU A 431 34.93 -12.37 10.70
C LEU A 431 34.33 -13.78 10.57
N SER A 432 33.03 -13.91 10.86
CA SER A 432 32.28 -15.16 10.74
C SER A 432 32.27 -15.68 9.30
N TYR A 433 32.02 -14.80 8.33
CA TYR A 433 32.07 -15.15 6.91
C TYR A 433 33.48 -15.54 6.43
N SER A 434 34.52 -14.92 6.97
CA SER A 434 35.91 -15.27 6.64
C SER A 434 36.26 -16.71 7.05
N LYS A 435 35.72 -17.20 8.18
CA LYS A 435 35.84 -18.62 8.58
C LYS A 435 35.16 -19.56 7.58
N TYR A 436 34.01 -19.16 7.02
CA TYR A 436 33.34 -19.89 5.96
C TYR A 436 34.23 -20.01 4.70
N LEU A 437 34.85 -18.90 4.26
CA LEU A 437 35.75 -18.90 3.10
C LEU A 437 36.97 -19.80 3.31
N LEU A 438 37.59 -19.78 4.49
CA LEU A 438 38.74 -20.62 4.81
C LEU A 438 38.40 -22.12 4.76
N ASN A 439 37.19 -22.49 5.18
CA ASN A 439 36.72 -23.88 5.14
C ASN A 439 36.33 -24.35 3.72
N HIS A 440 36.20 -23.43 2.75
CA HIS A 440 35.81 -23.71 1.36
C HIS A 440 36.86 -23.24 0.34
N SER A 441 38.10 -23.03 0.77
CA SER A 441 39.20 -22.38 0.04
C SER A 441 39.66 -23.07 -1.26
N MET A 442 39.06 -24.22 -1.64
CA MET A 442 39.32 -24.90 -2.91
C MET A 442 38.36 -24.45 -4.05
N ASN A 443 37.32 -23.66 -3.76
CA ASN A 443 36.42 -23.10 -4.77
C ASN A 443 36.86 -21.67 -5.14
N LEU A 444 37.45 -21.51 -6.34
CA LEU A 444 37.98 -20.23 -6.83
C LEU A 444 36.91 -19.18 -7.22
N ASN A 445 35.61 -19.51 -7.15
CA ASN A 445 34.50 -18.68 -7.62
C ASN A 445 33.53 -18.24 -6.49
N LEU A 446 33.94 -18.30 -5.22
CA LEU A 446 33.08 -17.85 -4.12
C LEU A 446 32.86 -16.34 -4.19
N LYS A 447 31.62 -15.93 -3.96
CA LYS A 447 31.23 -14.51 -3.87
C LYS A 447 31.99 -13.85 -2.71
N ASN A 448 32.35 -12.57 -2.82
CA ASN A 448 33.02 -11.88 -1.71
C ASN A 448 31.99 -11.40 -0.66
N PHE A 449 32.44 -11.06 0.55
CA PHE A 449 31.56 -10.60 1.64
C PHE A 449 30.69 -9.39 1.25
N ASN A 450 31.27 -8.41 0.56
CA ASN A 450 30.58 -7.17 0.22
C ASN A 450 29.52 -7.37 -0.86
N ASP A 451 29.78 -8.26 -1.81
CA ASP A 451 28.82 -8.65 -2.83
C ASP A 451 27.65 -9.41 -2.20
N CYS A 452 27.90 -10.19 -1.13
CA CYS A 452 26.85 -10.85 -0.34
C CYS A 452 26.03 -9.82 0.44
N ILE A 453 26.66 -8.86 1.13
CA ILE A 453 25.96 -7.76 1.82
C ILE A 453 25.11 -6.97 0.82
N SER A 454 25.67 -6.60 -0.34
CA SER A 454 24.95 -5.86 -1.38
C SER A 454 23.75 -6.62 -1.95
N GLU A 455 23.83 -7.95 -2.02
CA GLU A 455 22.70 -8.79 -2.41
C GLU A 455 21.64 -8.85 -1.30
N LEU A 456 22.05 -9.12 -0.07
CA LEU A 456 21.15 -9.22 1.08
C LEU A 456 20.46 -7.89 1.38
N GLU A 457 21.11 -6.75 1.21
CA GLU A 457 20.53 -5.43 1.48
C GLU A 457 19.39 -5.03 0.53
N GLN A 458 19.26 -5.73 -0.59
CA GLN A 458 18.16 -5.51 -1.53
C GLN A 458 16.81 -5.87 -0.93
N THR A 459 16.77 -6.88 -0.04
CA THR A 459 15.53 -7.46 0.46
C THR A 459 15.60 -7.98 1.91
N VAL A 460 16.74 -8.48 2.37
CA VAL A 460 16.90 -9.25 3.62
C VAL A 460 17.38 -8.39 4.80
N ILE A 461 18.42 -7.58 4.61
CA ILE A 461 19.10 -6.87 5.71
C ILE A 461 19.01 -5.35 5.56
N LYS A 462 19.19 -4.67 6.68
CA LYS A 462 19.39 -3.22 6.80
C LYS A 462 20.75 -2.97 7.44
N THR A 463 21.54 -2.12 6.81
CA THR A 463 22.84 -1.68 7.32
C THR A 463 22.80 -0.19 7.59
N TYR A 464 23.26 0.23 8.76
CA TYR A 464 23.29 1.62 9.17
C TYR A 464 24.57 1.95 9.94
N TRP A 465 24.84 3.25 10.08
CA TRP A 465 25.92 3.77 10.90
C TRP A 465 25.36 4.11 12.27
N ASP A 466 25.95 3.54 13.33
CA ASP A 466 25.62 3.87 14.71
C ASP A 466 26.46 5.08 15.15
N GLU A 467 25.79 6.18 15.52
CA GLU A 467 26.48 7.41 15.91
C GLU A 467 27.11 7.31 17.30
N ASP A 468 26.49 6.56 18.22
CA ASP A 468 26.93 6.42 19.61
C ASP A 468 28.16 5.52 19.67
N GLU A 469 28.11 4.38 18.98
CA GLU A 469 29.20 3.40 18.95
C GLU A 469 30.27 3.69 17.88
N GLN A 470 30.00 4.61 16.95
CA GLN A 470 30.88 4.95 15.82
C GLN A 470 31.27 3.76 14.96
N ASP A 471 30.31 2.86 14.70
CA ASP A 471 30.53 1.69 13.86
C ASP A 471 29.35 1.38 12.93
N ILE A 472 29.51 0.34 12.10
CA ILE A 472 28.48 -0.07 11.14
C ILE A 472 27.75 -1.28 11.70
N ARG A 473 26.44 -1.14 11.84
CA ARG A 473 25.53 -2.16 12.34
C ARG A 473 24.67 -2.74 11.22
N VAL A 474 24.34 -4.02 11.35
CA VAL A 474 23.53 -4.79 10.41
C VAL A 474 22.42 -5.50 11.17
N GLU A 475 21.19 -5.34 10.72
CA GLU A 475 20.00 -6.00 11.28
C GLU A 475 19.11 -6.56 10.18
N PHE A 476 18.14 -7.42 10.55
CA PHE A 476 17.12 -7.85 9.59
C PHE A 476 16.20 -6.68 9.28
N ARG A 477 15.92 -6.45 8.00
CA ARG A 477 15.05 -5.36 7.56
C ARG A 477 13.61 -5.52 8.06
N ASN A 478 13.18 -6.77 8.27
CA ASN A 478 11.89 -7.12 8.84
C ASN A 478 12.08 -8.28 9.82
N PRO A 479 11.52 -8.22 11.05
CA PRO A 479 11.61 -9.29 12.04
C PRO A 479 11.17 -10.67 11.52
N SER A 480 10.16 -10.72 10.64
CA SER A 480 9.66 -11.96 10.02
C SER A 480 10.70 -12.73 9.20
N ILE A 481 11.78 -12.07 8.77
CA ILE A 481 12.91 -12.73 8.09
C ILE A 481 13.65 -13.62 9.07
N GLY A 482 13.83 -13.15 10.31
CA GLY A 482 14.41 -13.94 11.39
C GLY A 482 13.56 -15.17 11.68
N ASP A 483 12.24 -14.99 11.80
CA ASP A 483 11.29 -16.09 12.01
C ASP A 483 11.35 -17.11 10.86
N PHE A 484 11.38 -16.63 9.61
CA PHE A 484 11.55 -17.48 8.44
C PHE A 484 12.87 -18.28 8.49
N LEU A 485 14.00 -17.62 8.77
CA LEU A 485 15.31 -18.28 8.81
C LEU A 485 15.39 -19.30 9.95
N TYR A 486 14.79 -18.98 11.11
CA TYR A 486 14.66 -19.90 12.22
C TYR A 486 13.94 -21.19 11.80
N GLU A 487 12.75 -21.06 11.21
CA GLU A 487 11.95 -22.20 10.76
C GLU A 487 12.62 -22.94 9.60
N TYR A 488 13.23 -22.23 8.66
CA TYR A 488 13.94 -22.83 7.52
C TYR A 488 15.16 -23.65 7.97
N ILE A 489 15.96 -23.15 8.91
CA ILE A 489 17.08 -23.90 9.51
C ILE A 489 16.53 -25.09 10.31
N GLY A 490 15.46 -24.89 11.09
CA GLY A 490 14.79 -25.93 11.88
C GLY A 490 14.22 -27.09 11.04
N ASN A 491 13.75 -26.81 9.83
CA ASN A 491 13.30 -27.82 8.88
C ASN A 491 14.45 -28.53 8.13
N ASN A 492 15.69 -28.04 8.24
CA ASN A 492 16.87 -28.52 7.52
C ASN A 492 18.09 -28.66 8.45
N LEU A 493 17.87 -29.13 9.69
CA LEU A 493 18.87 -29.14 10.76
C LEU A 493 20.17 -29.86 10.36
N GLU A 494 20.06 -31.05 9.78
CA GLU A 494 21.21 -31.88 9.41
C GLU A 494 22.10 -31.22 8.36
N GLN A 495 21.53 -30.38 7.50
CA GLN A 495 22.25 -29.70 6.44
C GLN A 495 23.00 -28.47 6.96
N TYR A 496 22.38 -27.68 7.84
CA TYR A 496 22.88 -26.34 8.18
C TYR A 496 23.53 -26.25 9.55
N VAL A 497 23.03 -26.93 10.58
CA VAL A 497 23.54 -26.78 11.95
C VAL A 497 25.03 -27.13 12.02
N LEU A 498 25.46 -28.25 11.43
CA LEU A 498 26.87 -28.64 11.44
C LEU A 498 27.78 -27.70 10.64
N ARG A 499 27.25 -27.05 9.59
CA ARG A 499 27.99 -26.05 8.83
C ARG A 499 28.15 -24.77 9.64
N LEU A 500 27.06 -24.28 10.22
CA LEU A 500 27.02 -23.10 11.07
C LEU A 500 27.94 -23.25 12.28
N LEU A 501 27.88 -24.42 12.94
CA LEU A 501 28.73 -24.77 14.08
C LEU A 501 30.24 -24.75 13.73
N LYS A 502 30.62 -25.14 12.51
CA LYS A 502 32.02 -25.09 12.07
C LYS A 502 32.53 -23.68 11.77
N ILE A 503 31.63 -22.78 11.37
CA ILE A 503 31.99 -21.41 10.97
C ILE A 503 31.75 -20.38 12.08
N SER A 504 31.24 -20.78 13.26
CA SER A 504 31.04 -19.90 14.41
C SER A 504 32.34 -19.16 14.77
N ALA A 505 32.28 -17.83 14.78
CA ALA A 505 33.36 -16.95 15.21
C ALA A 505 33.21 -16.49 16.65
N PHE A 506 31.99 -16.51 17.19
CA PHE A 506 31.67 -16.05 18.53
C PHE A 506 30.96 -17.14 19.34
N TYR A 507 31.08 -17.08 20.66
CA TYR A 507 30.54 -18.09 21.57
C TYR A 507 29.00 -18.03 21.65
N ASN A 508 28.41 -16.85 21.59
CA ASN A 508 26.95 -16.64 21.53
C ASN A 508 26.31 -17.34 20.31
N GLN A 509 27.02 -17.48 19.18
CA GLN A 509 26.52 -18.26 18.04
C GLN A 509 26.39 -19.75 18.36
N VAL A 510 27.31 -20.29 19.17
CA VAL A 510 27.27 -21.67 19.62
C VAL A 510 26.14 -21.85 20.64
N LEU A 511 25.97 -20.89 21.56
CA LEU A 511 24.87 -20.88 22.52
C LEU A 511 23.51 -20.82 21.81
N TYR A 512 23.36 -19.95 20.81
CA TYR A 512 22.13 -19.82 20.02
C TYR A 512 21.75 -21.16 19.38
N ILE A 513 22.73 -21.82 18.74
CA ILE A 513 22.51 -23.14 18.14
C ILE A 513 22.07 -24.16 19.19
N PHE A 514 22.73 -24.17 20.35
CA PHE A 514 22.40 -25.11 21.42
C PHE A 514 21.00 -24.88 21.99
N GLU A 515 20.61 -23.63 22.17
CA GLU A 515 19.32 -23.25 22.71
C GLU A 515 18.16 -23.57 21.76
N HIS A 516 18.30 -23.20 20.50
CA HIS A 516 17.17 -23.15 19.58
C HIS A 516 17.05 -24.37 18.65
N PHE A 517 18.16 -25.04 18.36
CA PHE A 517 18.18 -26.11 17.35
C PHE A 517 18.45 -27.51 17.93
N CYS A 518 19.02 -27.64 19.13
CA CYS A 518 19.36 -28.96 19.67
C CYS A 518 18.20 -29.77 20.23
N GLU A 519 17.08 -29.16 20.65
CA GLU A 519 15.92 -29.90 21.17
C GLU A 519 15.29 -30.81 20.10
N ASN A 520 15.28 -30.34 18.85
CA ASN A 520 14.70 -31.04 17.70
C ASN A 520 15.74 -31.78 16.84
N ALA A 521 17.03 -31.68 17.17
CA ALA A 521 18.11 -32.32 16.41
C ALA A 521 18.29 -33.80 16.78
N CYS A 522 18.92 -34.57 15.88
CA CYS A 522 19.34 -35.92 16.19
C CYS A 522 20.47 -35.92 17.26
N SER A 523 20.59 -37.03 17.99
CA SER A 523 21.55 -37.17 19.09
C SER A 523 23.00 -36.90 18.70
N GLU A 524 23.37 -37.19 17.45
CA GLU A 524 24.73 -36.99 16.93
C GLU A 524 25.08 -35.49 16.80
N ILE A 525 24.12 -34.68 16.35
CA ILE A 525 24.27 -33.22 16.27
C ILE A 525 24.35 -32.64 17.67
N THR A 526 23.48 -33.06 18.59
CA THR A 526 23.49 -32.60 19.99
C THR A 526 24.84 -32.85 20.66
N ILE A 527 25.43 -34.04 20.47
CA ILE A 527 26.76 -34.37 21.01
C ILE A 527 27.84 -33.44 20.43
N LEU A 528 27.83 -33.18 19.12
CA LEU A 528 28.82 -32.30 18.48
C LEU A 528 28.69 -30.84 18.95
N VAL A 529 27.47 -30.38 19.22
CA VAL A 529 27.24 -29.05 19.80
C VAL A 529 27.77 -29.01 21.24
N GLU A 530 27.48 -30.02 22.07
CA GLU A 530 28.02 -30.13 23.43
C GLU A 530 29.57 -30.13 23.44
N GLU A 531 30.18 -30.93 22.57
CA GLU A 531 31.65 -30.97 22.43
C GLU A 531 32.21 -29.60 22.04
N LYS A 532 31.54 -28.87 21.15
CA LYS A 532 31.98 -27.52 20.78
C LYS A 532 31.80 -26.54 21.93
N CYS A 533 30.70 -26.58 22.67
CA CYS A 533 30.48 -25.75 23.86
C CYS A 533 31.63 -25.89 24.86
N ILE A 534 32.14 -27.11 25.05
CA ILE A 534 33.26 -27.41 25.97
C ILE A 534 34.60 -26.97 25.36
N ASN A 535 34.91 -27.41 24.14
CA ASN A 535 36.22 -27.17 23.52
C ASN A 535 36.49 -25.68 23.27
N ASP A 536 35.44 -24.94 22.90
CA ASP A 536 35.54 -23.52 22.58
C ASP A 536 35.19 -22.59 23.75
N PHE A 537 34.96 -23.15 24.94
CA PHE A 537 34.55 -22.42 26.15
C PHE A 537 35.51 -21.29 26.53
N ASN A 538 36.82 -21.43 26.27
CA ASN A 538 37.83 -20.41 26.57
C ASN A 538 38.48 -19.81 25.30
N THR A 539 38.06 -20.22 24.10
CA THR A 539 38.78 -19.89 22.85
C THR A 539 38.03 -18.89 21.96
N LEU A 540 36.69 -18.97 21.93
CA LEU A 540 35.86 -18.05 21.14
C LEU A 540 35.48 -16.84 22.00
N PRO A 541 35.52 -15.61 21.46
CA PRO A 541 35.00 -14.42 22.15
C PRO A 541 33.47 -14.42 22.23
N MET A 542 32.90 -13.78 23.24
CA MET A 542 31.47 -13.55 23.40
C MET A 542 31.16 -12.04 23.39
N ARG A 543 30.07 -11.64 22.74
CA ARG A 543 29.47 -10.30 22.85
C ARG A 543 28.19 -10.46 23.66
N ILE A 544 28.15 -9.89 24.86
CA ILE A 544 27.11 -10.19 25.86
C ILE A 544 25.87 -9.32 25.69
N ALA A 545 26.03 -8.07 25.23
CA ALA A 545 25.00 -7.03 25.23
C ALA A 545 23.61 -7.44 24.66
N ASP A 546 23.54 -8.48 23.82
CA ASP A 546 22.30 -8.89 23.14
C ASP A 546 21.87 -10.35 23.37
N TYR A 547 22.61 -11.18 24.14
CA TYR A 547 22.19 -12.58 24.42
C TYR A 547 21.27 -12.67 25.65
N GLY A 548 20.19 -11.87 25.63
CA GLY A 548 18.95 -12.01 26.39
C GLY A 548 19.01 -12.12 27.92
N ASP A 549 18.28 -11.22 28.59
CA ASP A 549 17.72 -11.44 29.92
C ASP A 549 16.51 -12.37 29.82
N LEU A 550 16.55 -13.52 30.51
CA LEU A 550 15.51 -14.55 30.41
C LEU A 550 14.80 -14.87 31.73
N ASP A 551 15.08 -14.11 32.79
CA ASP A 551 14.21 -14.02 33.97
C ASP A 551 13.84 -12.55 34.16
N GLY A 552 12.64 -12.15 33.73
CA GLY A 552 12.22 -10.75 33.62
C GLY A 552 12.02 -9.98 34.93
N ASP A 553 13.00 -9.98 35.84
CA ASP A 553 12.97 -9.23 37.10
C ASP A 553 14.22 -8.39 37.38
N PHE A 554 15.28 -8.43 36.57
CA PHE A 554 16.45 -7.55 36.73
C PHE A 554 17.13 -7.28 35.39
N GLU A 555 17.27 -6.00 35.00
CA GLU A 555 18.16 -5.58 33.91
C GLU A 555 19.58 -6.08 34.19
N ILE A 556 20.09 -7.01 33.38
CA ILE A 556 21.51 -7.32 33.29
C ILE A 556 22.22 -6.04 32.85
N TYR A 557 23.07 -5.54 33.72
CA TYR A 557 23.89 -4.35 33.51
C TYR A 557 24.78 -4.59 32.30
N HIS A 558 24.59 -3.76 31.26
CA HIS A 558 25.35 -3.77 30.02
C HIS A 558 26.84 -3.58 30.29
N ASP A 559 27.56 -4.69 30.37
CA ASP A 559 29.00 -4.72 30.16
C ASP A 559 29.30 -5.59 28.93
N ASP A 560 30.13 -5.05 28.05
CA ASP A 560 30.62 -5.71 26.84
C ASP A 560 31.74 -6.73 27.16
N GLU A 561 32.18 -6.81 28.42
CA GLU A 561 33.25 -7.72 28.83
C GLU A 561 32.81 -9.19 28.93
N ASP A 562 33.60 -10.04 28.29
CA ASP A 562 33.38 -11.47 28.17
C ASP A 562 33.84 -12.22 29.43
N HIS A 563 32.89 -12.64 30.26
CA HIS A 563 33.18 -13.35 31.52
C HIS A 563 32.79 -14.83 31.48
N ALA A 564 33.61 -15.67 32.11
CA ALA A 564 33.45 -17.11 32.05
C ALA A 564 32.22 -17.59 32.85
N LEU A 565 31.92 -16.98 34.01
CA LEU A 565 30.70 -17.31 34.76
C LEU A 565 29.39 -17.02 34.00
N ASN A 566 29.37 -16.03 33.10
CA ASN A 566 28.20 -15.76 32.25
C ASN A 566 27.97 -16.89 31.25
N ARG A 567 29.05 -17.39 30.64
CA ARG A 567 28.99 -18.59 29.79
C ARG A 567 28.46 -19.80 30.56
N VAL A 568 28.93 -20.00 31.80
CA VAL A 568 28.44 -21.07 32.70
C VAL A 568 26.94 -20.89 32.98
N PHE A 569 26.50 -19.67 33.28
CA PHE A 569 25.10 -19.35 33.54
C PHE A 569 24.19 -19.77 32.38
N HIS A 570 24.53 -19.37 31.15
CA HIS A 570 23.73 -19.74 29.97
C HIS A 570 23.78 -21.24 29.69
N LEU A 571 24.94 -21.88 29.77
CA LEU A 571 25.06 -23.33 29.51
C LEU A 571 24.29 -24.16 30.54
N ILE A 572 24.37 -23.84 31.84
CA ILE A 572 23.66 -24.60 32.87
C ILE A 572 22.14 -24.42 32.75
N ARG A 573 21.68 -23.27 32.23
CA ARG A 573 20.26 -23.04 31.91
C ARG A 573 19.78 -24.06 30.87
N LEU A 574 20.54 -24.22 29.79
CA LEU A 574 20.22 -25.10 28.66
C LEU A 574 20.46 -26.59 28.98
N CYS A 575 21.42 -26.89 29.87
CA CYS A 575 21.83 -28.26 30.19
C CYS A 575 20.75 -29.02 30.99
N ASP A 576 20.46 -30.25 30.56
CA ASP A 576 19.73 -31.26 31.34
C ASP A 576 20.74 -32.32 31.85
N ARG A 577 20.78 -32.52 33.17
CA ARG A 577 21.75 -33.42 33.83
C ARG A 577 21.68 -34.88 33.37
N HIS A 578 20.54 -35.31 32.83
CA HIS A 578 20.33 -36.68 32.37
C HIS A 578 20.55 -36.83 30.86
N LYS A 579 20.35 -35.76 30.09
CA LYS A 579 20.57 -35.77 28.63
C LYS A 579 21.99 -35.35 28.25
N ASN A 580 22.52 -34.30 28.87
CA ASN A 580 23.80 -33.66 28.53
C ASN A 580 24.87 -33.98 29.58
N ILE A 581 25.15 -35.27 29.82
CA ILE A 581 25.99 -35.73 30.94
C ILE A 581 27.41 -35.16 30.87
N VAL A 582 28.00 -35.11 29.67
CA VAL A 582 29.38 -34.65 29.48
C VAL A 582 29.50 -33.15 29.76
N LEU A 583 28.60 -32.34 29.18
CA LEU A 583 28.54 -30.91 29.44
C LEU A 583 28.26 -30.61 30.92
N TYR A 584 27.32 -31.32 31.54
CA TYR A 584 27.00 -31.13 32.96
C TYR A 584 28.21 -31.41 33.86
N ASN A 585 28.98 -32.47 33.58
CA ASN A 585 30.18 -32.80 34.35
C ASN A 585 31.25 -31.71 34.21
N PHE A 586 31.47 -31.18 32.99
CA PHE A 586 32.39 -30.07 32.75
C PHE A 586 32.00 -28.83 33.56
N LEU A 587 30.72 -28.41 33.49
CA LEU A 587 30.20 -27.27 34.25
C LEU A 587 30.30 -27.48 35.76
N GLN A 588 30.04 -28.71 36.22
CA GLN A 588 30.16 -29.10 37.61
C GLN A 588 31.60 -28.98 38.11
N GLU A 589 32.58 -29.47 37.35
CA GLU A 589 34.00 -29.33 37.70
C GLU A 589 34.41 -27.85 37.77
N TYR A 590 34.02 -27.07 36.75
CA TYR A 590 34.29 -25.64 36.68
C TYR A 590 33.77 -24.89 37.91
N ILE A 591 32.48 -25.04 38.24
CA ILE A 591 31.88 -24.29 39.36
C ILE A 591 32.42 -24.73 40.73
N HIS A 592 32.82 -26.00 40.90
CA HIS A 592 33.47 -26.44 42.14
C HIS A 592 34.85 -25.79 42.32
N ASP A 593 35.62 -25.67 41.24
CA ASP A 593 36.94 -25.04 41.30
C ASP A 593 36.84 -23.52 41.47
N TYR A 594 35.84 -22.89 40.86
CA TYR A 594 35.51 -21.50 41.13
C TYR A 594 35.12 -21.30 42.60
N CYS A 595 34.22 -22.12 43.17
CA CYS A 595 33.81 -22.03 44.59
C CYS A 595 34.99 -22.13 45.59
N LYS A 596 36.06 -22.88 45.25
CA LYS A 596 37.25 -23.01 46.11
C LYS A 596 38.15 -21.77 46.07
N SER A 597 38.23 -21.13 44.92
CA SER A 597 39.17 -20.03 44.66
C SER A 597 38.52 -18.65 44.73
N MET A 598 37.19 -18.56 44.57
CA MET A 598 36.43 -17.33 44.34
C MET A 598 37.07 -16.46 43.24
N GLY A 599 37.52 -17.09 42.16
CA GLY A 599 38.18 -16.42 41.03
C GLY A 599 39.61 -15.93 41.30
N ARG A 600 40.22 -16.21 42.47
CA ARG A 600 41.51 -15.61 42.89
C ARG A 600 42.76 -16.19 42.21
N ASN A 601 42.65 -17.22 41.37
CA ASN A 601 43.80 -17.95 40.83
C ASN A 601 44.10 -17.73 39.34
N GLU A 602 43.31 -16.93 38.62
CA GLU A 602 43.64 -16.47 37.26
C GLU A 602 43.36 -14.96 37.18
N PHE A 603 43.96 -14.28 36.19
CA PHE A 603 43.83 -12.83 36.03
C PHE A 603 42.35 -12.42 36.05
N TYR A 604 42.02 -11.46 36.93
CA TYR A 604 40.70 -10.83 37.16
C TYR A 604 39.67 -11.71 37.91
N ALA A 605 39.64 -11.67 39.24
CA ALA A 605 38.36 -11.76 39.96
C ALA A 605 37.61 -10.44 39.68
N ASN A 606 37.05 -10.34 38.47
CA ASN A 606 36.44 -9.11 37.98
C ASN A 606 35.16 -8.85 38.76
N TYR A 607 34.88 -7.57 39.00
CA TYR A 607 33.67 -7.06 39.63
C TYR A 607 32.39 -7.82 39.21
N PHE A 608 32.24 -8.09 37.91
CA PHE A 608 31.07 -8.74 37.33
C PHE A 608 30.96 -10.25 37.65
N GLU A 609 32.07 -10.98 37.74
CA GLU A 609 32.02 -12.42 38.07
C GLU A 609 31.52 -12.66 39.50
N LEU A 610 31.92 -11.81 40.45
CA LEU A 610 31.37 -11.87 41.80
C LEU A 610 29.89 -11.48 41.81
N LEU A 611 29.48 -10.47 41.03
CA LEU A 611 28.08 -10.07 40.93
C LEU A 611 27.17 -11.21 40.44
N GLU A 612 27.62 -11.98 39.45
CA GLU A 612 26.85 -13.06 38.82
C GLU A 612 26.93 -14.41 39.56
N PHE A 613 27.95 -14.61 40.39
CA PHE A 613 28.18 -15.89 41.08
C PHE A 613 26.97 -16.40 41.90
N PRO A 614 26.28 -15.61 42.74
CA PRO A 614 25.11 -16.08 43.47
C PRO A 614 23.99 -16.62 42.56
N ARG A 615 23.76 -15.97 41.41
CA ARG A 615 22.78 -16.39 40.40
C ARG A 615 23.17 -17.72 39.76
N VAL A 616 24.44 -17.88 39.40
CA VAL A 616 24.98 -19.14 38.87
C VAL A 616 24.76 -20.28 39.87
N ILE A 617 25.09 -20.08 41.15
CA ILE A 617 24.90 -21.10 42.20
C ILE A 617 23.42 -21.46 42.36
N LYS A 618 22.53 -20.46 42.38
CA LYS A 618 21.09 -20.68 42.41
C LYS A 618 20.63 -21.57 41.26
N ARG A 619 21.10 -21.32 40.03
CA ARG A 619 20.77 -22.15 38.86
C ARG A 619 21.26 -23.59 38.99
N PHE A 620 22.49 -23.82 39.45
CA PHE A 620 22.97 -25.18 39.71
C PHE A 620 22.13 -25.91 40.77
N CYS A 621 21.74 -25.22 41.85
CA CYS A 621 20.83 -25.77 42.86
C CYS A 621 19.48 -26.17 42.26
N LEU A 622 18.88 -25.33 41.41
CA LEU A 622 17.63 -25.64 40.70
C LEU A 622 17.76 -26.86 39.77
N LYS A 623 18.94 -27.09 39.19
CA LYS A 623 19.27 -28.30 38.40
C LYS A 623 19.61 -29.52 39.27
N GLY A 624 19.49 -29.39 40.59
CA GLY A 624 19.61 -30.48 41.57
C GLY A 624 21.04 -30.74 42.07
N MET A 625 21.96 -29.81 41.83
CA MET A 625 23.29 -29.83 42.44
C MET A 625 23.21 -29.47 43.93
N LYS A 626 24.07 -30.07 44.76
CA LYS A 626 24.14 -29.77 46.19
C LYS A 626 25.47 -29.11 46.52
N PHE A 627 25.40 -28.02 47.25
CA PHE A 627 26.56 -27.30 47.76
C PHE A 627 26.53 -27.22 49.29
N ASP A 628 27.69 -26.92 49.89
CA ASP A 628 27.78 -26.47 51.28
C ASP A 628 27.49 -24.96 51.32
N GLY A 629 26.21 -24.62 51.53
CA GLY A 629 25.75 -23.22 51.56
C GLY A 629 26.48 -22.36 52.60
N SER A 630 26.82 -22.94 53.76
CA SER A 630 27.54 -22.22 54.82
C SER A 630 28.93 -21.79 54.37
N SER A 631 29.65 -22.68 53.68
CA SER A 631 30.99 -22.41 53.14
C SER A 631 30.94 -21.39 51.99
N ILE A 632 29.98 -21.54 51.06
CA ILE A 632 29.84 -20.63 49.91
C ILE A 632 29.51 -19.21 50.37
N ILE A 633 28.50 -19.04 51.23
CA ILE A 633 28.06 -17.72 51.69
C ILE A 633 29.20 -17.00 52.42
N GLU A 634 29.92 -17.70 53.31
CA GLU A 634 31.04 -17.11 54.06
C GLU A 634 32.23 -16.78 53.16
N ASN A 635 32.56 -17.64 52.18
CA ASN A 635 33.65 -17.38 51.23
C ASN A 635 33.30 -16.22 50.27
N TYR A 636 32.04 -16.12 49.84
CA TYR A 636 31.54 -15.02 49.02
C TYR A 636 31.60 -13.71 49.80
N TYR A 637 31.06 -13.67 51.02
CA TYR A 637 31.09 -12.50 51.91
C TYR A 637 32.51 -11.99 52.19
N ARG A 638 33.52 -12.87 52.24
CA ARG A 638 34.93 -12.50 52.40
C ARG A 638 35.60 -12.00 51.12
N SER A 639 34.93 -12.09 49.99
CA SER A 639 35.46 -11.76 48.66
C SER A 639 34.79 -10.53 48.04
N ILE A 640 33.58 -10.18 48.48
CA ILE A 640 32.87 -8.98 48.01
C ILE A 640 33.48 -7.68 48.55
N TYR A 641 33.34 -6.61 47.78
CA TYR A 641 33.86 -5.28 48.13
C TYR A 641 32.97 -4.12 47.67
N ASN A 642 31.96 -4.37 46.83
CA ASN A 642 31.05 -3.34 46.32
C ASN A 642 29.61 -3.58 46.81
N ILE A 643 28.83 -2.50 46.97
CA ILE A 643 27.44 -2.53 47.41
C ILE A 643 26.55 -3.46 46.56
N GLU A 644 26.76 -3.53 45.25
CA GLU A 644 25.97 -4.40 44.38
C GLU A 644 26.20 -5.89 44.70
N HIS A 645 27.43 -6.28 45.05
CA HIS A 645 27.72 -7.64 45.48
C HIS A 645 27.00 -8.01 46.78
N TYR A 646 26.86 -7.06 47.72
CA TYR A 646 26.05 -7.26 48.93
C TYR A 646 24.57 -7.42 48.59
N MET A 647 24.07 -6.72 47.55
CA MET A 647 22.68 -6.87 47.12
C MET A 647 22.45 -8.24 46.48
N ALA A 648 23.40 -8.73 45.68
CA ALA A 648 23.35 -10.05 45.04
C ALA A 648 23.34 -11.22 46.04
N MET A 649 23.74 -11.01 47.31
CA MET A 649 23.66 -12.04 48.34
C MET A 649 22.25 -12.54 48.62
N ASP A 650 21.21 -11.74 48.34
CA ASP A 650 19.83 -12.14 48.59
C ASP A 650 19.40 -13.35 47.73
N GLU A 651 20.06 -13.61 46.60
CA GLU A 651 19.86 -14.82 45.80
C GLU A 651 20.13 -16.11 46.59
N PHE A 652 21.03 -16.07 47.59
CA PHE A 652 21.29 -17.21 48.47
C PHE A 652 20.13 -17.50 49.42
N GLU A 653 19.26 -16.53 49.74
CA GLU A 653 18.11 -16.73 50.62
C GLU A 653 17.11 -17.75 50.02
N GLU A 654 17.02 -17.80 48.69
CA GLU A 654 16.12 -18.70 47.98
C GLU A 654 16.61 -20.16 47.95
N VAL A 655 17.93 -20.38 47.93
CA VAL A 655 18.52 -21.72 47.77
C VAL A 655 19.16 -22.29 49.04
N PHE A 656 19.59 -21.43 49.97
CA PHE A 656 20.22 -21.79 51.25
C PHE A 656 19.52 -21.07 52.41
N LYS A 657 18.20 -21.21 52.49
CA LYS A 657 17.36 -20.43 53.40
C LYS A 657 17.81 -20.48 54.87
N ASP A 658 18.13 -21.67 55.37
CA ASP A 658 18.49 -21.88 56.78
C ASP A 658 19.90 -21.32 57.05
N GLU A 659 20.87 -21.63 56.19
CA GLU A 659 22.25 -21.16 56.29
C GLU A 659 22.36 -19.63 56.12
N TYR A 660 21.61 -19.06 55.17
CA TYR A 660 21.56 -17.61 54.95
C TYR A 660 20.91 -16.88 56.13
N SER A 661 19.86 -17.45 56.73
CA SER A 661 19.25 -16.89 57.94
C SER A 661 20.26 -16.80 59.10
N ILE A 662 21.06 -17.85 59.31
CA ILE A 662 22.13 -17.87 60.31
C ILE A 662 23.20 -16.81 60.00
N PHE A 663 23.61 -16.70 58.74
CA PHE A 663 24.56 -15.68 58.29
C PHE A 663 24.02 -14.25 58.53
N LYS A 664 22.75 -14.01 58.21
CA LYS A 664 22.05 -12.72 58.36
C LYS A 664 21.98 -12.33 59.82
N GLU A 665 21.57 -13.22 60.72
CA GLU A 665 21.56 -12.96 62.17
C GLU A 665 22.95 -12.59 62.71
N LYS A 666 24.00 -13.25 62.22
CA LYS A 666 25.39 -13.01 62.65
C LYS A 666 25.96 -11.67 62.14
N ASN A 667 25.71 -11.31 60.88
CA ASN A 667 26.44 -10.21 60.20
C ASN A 667 25.59 -8.97 59.90
N GLN A 668 24.26 -9.01 60.01
CA GLN A 668 23.37 -7.91 59.61
C GLN A 668 23.67 -6.59 60.33
N SER A 669 24.02 -6.64 61.62
CA SER A 669 24.36 -5.42 62.38
C SER A 669 25.63 -4.75 61.88
N GLU A 670 26.62 -5.55 61.48
CA GLU A 670 27.89 -5.05 60.92
C GLU A 670 27.68 -4.45 59.54
N ILE A 671 26.99 -5.17 58.64
CA ILE A 671 26.65 -4.70 57.28
C ILE A 671 25.86 -3.38 57.33
N LYS A 672 24.83 -3.32 58.18
CA LYS A 672 23.99 -2.12 58.34
C LYS A 672 24.79 -0.90 58.81
N ASN A 673 25.77 -1.09 59.69
CA ASN A 673 26.59 0.00 60.21
C ASN A 673 27.56 0.55 59.15
N ASN A 674 27.98 -0.29 58.20
CA ASN A 674 28.98 0.06 57.19
C ASN A 674 28.39 0.41 55.81
N ILE A 675 27.09 0.18 55.56
CA ILE A 675 26.47 0.34 54.23
C ILE A 675 26.70 1.72 53.57
N LYS A 676 26.70 2.81 54.37
CA LYS A 676 26.98 4.15 53.85
C LYS A 676 28.42 4.31 53.41
N THR A 677 29.35 3.71 54.15
CA THR A 677 30.78 3.68 53.79
C THR A 677 30.97 2.85 52.54
N ILE A 678 30.36 1.66 52.46
CA ILE A 678 30.43 0.77 51.30
C ILE A 678 29.88 1.46 50.04
N ILE A 679 28.76 2.19 50.13
CA ILE A 679 28.23 2.98 49.01
C ILE A 679 29.25 4.01 48.51
N LEU A 680 29.90 4.76 49.42
CA LEU A 680 30.89 5.76 49.02
C LEU A 680 32.14 5.10 48.41
N GLU A 681 32.63 4.02 49.01
CA GLU A 681 33.75 3.22 48.47
C GLU A 681 33.41 2.60 47.11
N SER A 682 32.14 2.22 46.87
CA SER A 682 31.67 1.71 45.58
C SER A 682 31.64 2.80 44.51
N LEU A 683 31.20 4.02 44.86
CA LEU A 683 31.24 5.18 43.96
C LEU A 683 32.69 5.58 43.64
N ASP A 684 33.57 5.60 44.63
CA ASP A 684 35.00 5.86 44.44
C ASP A 684 35.63 4.80 43.52
N TYR A 685 35.28 3.53 43.70
CA TYR A 685 35.74 2.45 42.81
C TYR A 685 35.27 2.66 41.37
N PHE A 686 33.98 2.96 41.15
CA PHE A 686 33.47 3.19 39.81
C PHE A 686 34.07 4.43 39.12
N ASP A 687 34.36 5.48 39.87
CA ASP A 687 35.06 6.66 39.34
C ASP A 687 36.51 6.33 38.95
N ILE A 688 37.22 5.53 39.76
CA ILE A 688 38.61 5.13 39.49
C ILE A 688 38.73 4.19 38.27
N GLU A 689 37.77 3.28 38.10
CA GLU A 689 37.75 2.30 37.02
C GLU A 689 36.99 2.78 35.76
N ASP A 690 36.64 4.08 35.69
CA ASP A 690 35.90 4.71 34.57
C ASP A 690 34.53 4.03 34.27
N MET A 691 33.89 3.44 35.28
CA MET A 691 32.60 2.73 35.21
C MET A 691 31.40 3.67 35.40
N PHE A 692 31.28 4.67 34.52
CA PHE A 692 30.30 5.77 34.69
C PHE A 692 28.83 5.32 34.68
N VAL A 693 28.48 4.30 33.88
CA VAL A 693 27.11 3.76 33.80
C VAL A 693 26.70 3.13 35.14
N GLN A 694 27.55 2.29 35.71
CA GLN A 694 27.32 1.63 37.00
C GLN A 694 27.30 2.67 38.13
N MET A 695 28.19 3.67 38.08
CA MET A 695 28.16 4.79 39.02
C MET A 695 26.81 5.52 38.98
N ASP A 696 26.29 5.78 37.78
CA ASP A 696 25.03 6.46 37.59
C ASP A 696 23.84 5.64 38.14
N MET A 697 23.75 4.37 37.80
CA MET A 697 22.69 3.49 38.30
C MET A 697 22.74 3.33 39.83
N LEU A 698 23.95 3.25 40.41
CA LEU A 698 24.10 3.23 41.85
C LEU A 698 23.55 4.52 42.48
N ILE A 699 23.87 5.70 41.93
CA ILE A 699 23.38 6.98 42.45
C ILE A 699 21.85 7.00 42.52
N ASP A 700 21.20 6.49 41.48
CA ASP A 700 19.74 6.49 41.37
C ASP A 700 19.09 5.45 42.29
N SER A 701 19.75 4.34 42.60
CA SER A 701 19.27 3.28 43.51
C SER A 701 19.61 3.50 45.00
N ILE A 702 20.54 4.39 45.35
CA ILE A 702 20.92 4.72 46.74
C ILE A 702 19.72 4.96 47.67
N PRO A 703 18.65 5.70 47.30
CA PRO A 703 17.50 5.89 48.17
C PRO A 703 16.85 4.57 48.60
N ASP A 704 16.70 3.63 47.67
CA ASP A 704 16.06 2.34 47.91
C ASP A 704 16.98 1.39 48.69
N ILE A 705 18.28 1.40 48.41
CA ILE A 705 19.29 0.67 49.20
C ILE A 705 19.26 1.15 50.66
N LEU A 706 19.27 2.47 50.90
CA LEU A 706 19.20 3.02 52.26
C LEU A 706 17.89 2.64 52.96
N LYS A 707 16.77 2.66 52.22
CA LYS A 707 15.45 2.25 52.73
C LYS A 707 15.43 0.78 53.13
N LYS A 708 16.03 -0.12 52.35
CA LYS A 708 16.17 -1.57 52.63
C LYS A 708 16.84 -1.83 53.98
N TYR A 709 17.86 -1.05 54.34
CA TYR A 709 18.55 -1.16 55.63
C TYR A 709 17.96 -0.29 56.76
N GLY A 710 16.88 0.46 56.48
CA GLY A 710 16.23 1.35 57.44
C GLY A 710 17.07 2.58 57.81
N LEU A 711 17.87 3.09 56.88
CA LEU A 711 18.69 4.28 57.03
C LEU A 711 18.08 5.48 56.30
N ARG A 712 18.40 6.69 56.79
CA ARG A 712 17.93 7.94 56.19
C ARG A 712 18.90 8.47 55.15
N TYR A 713 18.35 8.92 54.02
CA TYR A 713 19.07 9.66 53.00
C TYR A 713 19.25 11.13 53.42
N THR A 714 20.31 11.41 54.18
CA THR A 714 20.54 12.71 54.82
C THR A 714 21.22 13.71 53.88
N LYS A 715 21.01 15.01 54.14
CA LYS A 715 21.67 16.10 53.38
C LYS A 715 23.20 16.03 53.42
N GLY A 716 23.78 15.60 54.55
CA GLY A 716 25.23 15.40 54.67
C GLY A 716 25.73 14.31 53.72
N PHE A 717 25.04 13.16 53.70
CA PHE A 717 25.40 12.04 52.83
C PHE A 717 25.23 12.37 51.34
N LYS A 718 24.20 13.14 50.97
CA LYS A 718 24.05 13.69 49.62
C LYS A 718 25.26 14.53 49.20
N LYS A 719 25.82 15.31 50.12
CA LYS A 719 27.01 16.12 49.84
C LYS A 719 28.23 15.24 49.61
N ASP A 720 28.38 14.17 50.37
CA ASP A 720 29.49 13.22 50.21
C ASP A 720 29.41 12.52 48.85
N ILE A 721 28.22 12.06 48.43
CA ILE A 721 27.99 11.48 47.08
C ILE A 721 28.30 12.50 45.98
N PHE A 722 27.80 13.73 46.10
CA PHE A 722 28.05 14.79 45.10
C PHE A 722 29.54 15.11 44.93
N ASN A 723 30.34 15.02 45.99
CA ASN A 723 31.78 15.30 45.91
C ASN A 723 32.54 14.22 45.13
N ILE A 724 32.04 12.99 45.12
CA ILE A 724 32.63 11.85 44.39
C ILE A 724 32.10 11.86 42.96
N ALA A 725 30.79 11.72 42.78
CA ALA A 725 30.19 11.45 41.49
C ALA A 725 29.69 12.70 40.72
N GLY A 726 29.79 13.90 41.28
CA GLY A 726 29.35 15.15 40.64
C GLY A 726 27.83 15.32 40.48
N ARG A 727 27.03 14.30 40.81
CA ARG A 727 25.56 14.35 40.83
C ARG A 727 24.97 13.63 42.04
N VAL A 728 23.68 13.83 42.30
CA VAL A 728 22.89 13.10 43.31
C VAL A 728 21.51 12.79 42.74
N TYR A 729 20.87 11.72 43.24
CA TYR A 729 19.50 11.39 42.85
C TYR A 729 18.53 12.56 43.00
N GLU A 730 17.86 12.91 41.90
CA GLU A 730 16.74 13.84 41.82
C GLU A 730 15.47 13.08 41.40
N PRO A 731 14.36 13.19 42.13
CA PRO A 731 13.11 12.58 41.71
C PRO A 731 12.61 13.27 40.43
N GLU A 732 12.30 12.50 39.39
CA GLU A 732 11.77 13.02 38.14
C GLU A 732 10.53 13.89 38.37
N ASN A 733 10.63 15.18 38.03
CA ASN A 733 9.44 15.97 37.76
C ASN A 733 8.88 15.51 36.42
N LYS A 734 7.65 14.99 36.42
CA LYS A 734 6.84 14.74 35.21
C LYS A 734 7.11 15.82 34.16
N LYS A 735 7.75 15.42 33.05
CA LYS A 735 7.90 16.26 31.86
C LYS A 735 6.52 16.84 31.50
N THR A 736 6.53 18.14 31.29
CA THR A 736 5.35 18.98 31.09
C THR A 736 4.75 18.69 29.71
N LEU A 737 3.42 18.57 29.66
CA LEU A 737 2.60 18.46 28.44
C LEU A 737 2.65 19.75 27.61
N SER A 738 3.73 20.02 26.86
CA SER A 738 3.77 21.16 25.93
C SER A 738 3.96 20.82 24.45
N ASP A 739 4.27 19.56 24.10
CA ASP A 739 4.63 19.22 22.71
C ASP A 739 3.50 18.49 21.94
N ARG A 740 2.31 18.37 22.53
CA ARG A 740 1.16 17.67 21.91
C ARG A 740 0.34 18.51 20.92
N SER A 741 0.44 19.84 20.95
CA SER A 741 -0.42 20.69 20.12
C SER A 741 0.01 20.76 18.65
N ASP A 742 1.30 20.58 18.35
CA ASP A 742 1.80 20.69 16.98
C ASP A 742 1.64 19.37 16.22
N ILE A 743 1.66 18.23 16.92
CA ILE A 743 1.44 16.88 16.37
C ILE A 743 -0.04 16.69 15.97
N GLU A 744 -0.99 17.17 16.77
CA GLU A 744 -2.44 17.03 16.49
C GLU A 744 -2.87 17.83 15.23
N ILE A 745 -2.17 18.92 14.89
CA ILE A 745 -2.44 19.71 13.68
C ILE A 745 -1.84 19.02 12.45
N GLU A 746 -0.63 18.47 12.57
CA GLU A 746 0.06 17.78 11.47
C GLU A 746 -0.62 16.43 11.12
N GLU A 747 -1.13 15.70 12.12
CA GLU A 747 -1.92 14.48 11.92
C GLU A 747 -3.27 14.76 11.22
N ALA A 748 -3.95 15.86 11.58
CA ALA A 748 -5.21 16.25 10.96
C ALA A 748 -5.05 16.69 9.49
N GLU A 749 -3.96 17.38 9.14
CA GLU A 749 -3.64 17.74 7.75
C GLU A 749 -3.27 16.50 6.91
N ASN A 750 -2.52 15.55 7.48
CA ASN A 750 -2.15 14.30 6.81
C ASN A 750 -3.35 13.38 6.53
N GLU A 751 -4.31 13.26 7.46
CA GLU A 751 -5.52 12.43 7.28
C GLU A 751 -6.46 13.01 6.20
N ILE A 752 -6.45 14.34 6.05
CA ILE A 752 -7.22 15.07 5.06
C ILE A 752 -6.65 14.89 3.64
N ASP A 753 -5.32 15.05 3.49
CA ASP A 753 -4.60 14.81 2.21
C ASP A 753 -4.75 13.35 1.78
N TYR A 754 -4.67 12.41 2.73
CA TYR A 754 -4.87 10.99 2.46
C TYR A 754 -6.23 10.68 1.82
N LYS A 755 -7.35 11.11 2.43
CA LYS A 755 -8.70 10.84 1.88
C LYS A 755 -8.92 11.47 0.51
N GLN A 756 -8.33 12.64 0.26
CA GLN A 756 -8.37 13.29 -1.04
C GLN A 756 -7.64 12.47 -2.11
N VAL A 757 -6.44 11.98 -1.78
CA VAL A 757 -5.67 11.10 -2.66
C VAL A 757 -6.42 9.82 -3.01
N ILE A 758 -7.09 9.19 -2.04
CA ILE A 758 -7.94 8.01 -2.30
C ILE A 758 -9.00 8.36 -3.35
N TYR A 759 -9.84 9.37 -3.09
CA TYR A 759 -10.93 9.76 -3.98
C TYR A 759 -10.48 10.10 -5.40
N GLU A 760 -9.45 10.96 -5.54
CA GLU A 760 -8.93 11.35 -6.86
C GLU A 760 -8.30 10.17 -7.59
N SER A 761 -7.70 9.23 -6.85
CA SER A 761 -7.09 8.05 -7.45
C SER A 761 -8.10 7.09 -8.05
N TYR A 762 -9.33 7.07 -7.53
CA TYR A 762 -10.41 6.31 -8.12
C TYR A 762 -10.69 6.74 -9.56
N GLU A 763 -10.88 8.05 -9.78
CA GLU A 763 -11.26 8.59 -11.09
C GLU A 763 -10.24 8.29 -12.18
N TRP A 764 -8.94 8.38 -11.88
CA TRP A 764 -7.92 8.13 -12.90
C TRP A 764 -7.52 6.65 -13.01
N LEU A 765 -7.63 5.84 -11.94
CA LEU A 765 -7.38 4.39 -12.00
C LEU A 765 -8.45 3.68 -12.83
N PHE A 766 -9.72 4.05 -12.64
CA PHE A 766 -10.87 3.36 -13.21
C PHE A 766 -11.55 4.12 -14.35
N GLY A 767 -11.20 5.40 -14.54
CA GLY A 767 -11.84 6.30 -15.49
C GLY A 767 -13.11 6.93 -14.92
N ASN A 768 -13.60 8.01 -15.54
CA ASN A 768 -14.92 8.54 -15.20
C ASN A 768 -15.97 7.49 -15.49
N GLU A 769 -16.78 7.15 -14.48
CA GLU A 769 -18.06 6.46 -14.68
C GLU A 769 -18.82 7.14 -15.83
N MET A 770 -19.48 6.35 -16.67
CA MET A 770 -20.32 6.91 -17.72
C MET A 770 -21.28 7.94 -17.12
N TYR A 771 -21.14 9.20 -17.54
CA TYR A 771 -22.03 10.25 -17.12
C TYR A 771 -23.43 9.97 -17.66
N SER A 772 -24.28 9.40 -16.80
CA SER A 772 -25.69 9.19 -17.07
C SER A 772 -26.40 10.53 -16.94
N LEU A 773 -27.02 10.98 -18.01
CA LEU A 773 -27.79 12.22 -18.05
C LEU A 773 -29.08 12.06 -17.26
N ASN A 774 -29.40 13.06 -16.44
CA ASN A 774 -30.74 13.14 -15.85
C ASN A 774 -31.78 13.65 -16.87
N ASP A 775 -33.07 13.49 -16.56
CA ASP A 775 -34.17 13.84 -17.45
C ASP A 775 -34.10 15.31 -17.94
N ASP A 776 -33.72 16.24 -17.05
CA ASP A 776 -33.61 17.67 -17.37
C ASP A 776 -32.44 17.98 -18.31
N GLU A 777 -31.32 17.27 -18.16
CA GLU A 777 -30.14 17.37 -19.03
C GLU A 777 -30.38 16.82 -20.42
N ILE A 778 -31.09 15.68 -20.54
CA ILE A 778 -31.50 15.10 -21.83
C ILE A 778 -32.42 16.11 -22.53
N LEU A 779 -33.46 16.59 -21.83
CA LEU A 779 -34.43 17.53 -22.38
C LEU A 779 -33.79 18.85 -22.82
N SER A 780 -32.82 19.36 -22.07
CA SER A 780 -32.08 20.57 -22.41
C SER A 780 -31.29 20.39 -23.72
N ARG A 781 -30.55 19.28 -23.87
CA ARG A 781 -29.81 18.97 -25.10
C ARG A 781 -30.74 18.75 -26.30
N VAL A 782 -31.86 18.06 -26.10
CA VAL A 782 -32.88 17.87 -27.14
C VAL A 782 -33.48 19.20 -27.56
N HIS A 783 -33.75 20.11 -26.62
CA HIS A 783 -34.29 21.44 -26.92
C HIS A 783 -33.31 22.28 -27.75
N GLU A 784 -32.03 22.27 -27.40
CA GLU A 784 -30.95 23.00 -28.07
C GLU A 784 -30.53 22.40 -29.42
N SER A 785 -30.94 21.16 -29.72
CA SER A 785 -30.60 20.46 -30.97
C SER A 785 -31.31 21.02 -32.23
N ASN A 786 -30.79 20.66 -33.41
CA ASN A 786 -31.41 20.95 -34.71
C ASN A 786 -32.48 19.93 -35.14
N LEU A 787 -32.94 19.08 -34.22
CA LEU A 787 -34.01 18.11 -34.50
C LEU A 787 -35.33 18.83 -34.86
N SER A 788 -36.19 18.18 -35.62
CA SER A 788 -37.51 18.74 -35.95
C SER A 788 -38.40 18.84 -34.70
N ASP A 789 -39.29 19.84 -34.65
CA ASP A 789 -40.19 20.06 -33.50
C ASP A 789 -41.03 18.81 -33.18
N LYS A 790 -41.35 18.02 -34.19
CA LYS A 790 -42.07 16.75 -34.06
C LYS A 790 -41.26 15.72 -33.27
N ILE A 791 -39.98 15.54 -33.62
CA ILE A 791 -39.06 14.63 -32.90
C ILE A 791 -38.84 15.12 -31.46
N LYS A 792 -38.64 16.43 -31.26
CA LYS A 792 -38.46 17.00 -29.91
C LYS A 792 -39.66 16.71 -29.00
N LEU A 793 -40.88 16.83 -29.53
CA LEU A 793 -42.09 16.51 -28.78
C LEU A 793 -42.21 15.02 -28.46
N GLU A 794 -41.84 14.15 -29.41
CA GLU A 794 -41.84 12.71 -29.22
C GLU A 794 -40.81 12.28 -28.15
N LEU A 795 -39.57 12.77 -28.23
CA LEU A 795 -38.53 12.54 -27.21
C LEU A 795 -38.96 12.99 -25.83
N LYS A 796 -39.61 14.17 -25.73
CA LYS A 796 -40.13 14.65 -24.44
C LYS A 796 -41.16 13.71 -23.83
N THR A 797 -41.95 13.05 -24.67
CA THR A 797 -42.93 12.05 -24.24
C THR A 797 -42.20 10.79 -23.76
N ILE A 798 -41.24 10.29 -24.54
CA ILE A 798 -40.43 9.11 -24.20
C ILE A 798 -39.68 9.28 -22.88
N ILE A 799 -39.05 10.44 -22.64
CA ILE A 799 -38.29 10.72 -21.41
C ILE A 799 -39.23 10.75 -20.20
N LYS A 800 -40.38 11.42 -20.34
CA LYS A 800 -41.36 11.54 -19.25
C LYS A 800 -41.98 10.20 -18.88
N ASP A 801 -42.37 9.42 -19.88
CA ASP A 801 -43.09 8.16 -19.69
C ASP A 801 -42.14 6.97 -19.55
N ARG A 802 -40.82 7.18 -19.76
CA ARG A 802 -39.74 6.18 -19.81
C ARG A 802 -40.05 5.00 -20.74
N ARG A 803 -40.80 5.26 -21.81
CA ARG A 803 -41.28 4.26 -22.77
C ARG A 803 -41.15 4.75 -24.22
N PRO A 804 -40.63 3.91 -25.14
CA PRO A 804 -40.03 2.60 -24.89
C PRO A 804 -38.74 2.69 -24.06
N TRP A 805 -38.55 1.75 -23.12
CA TRP A 805 -37.47 1.83 -22.11
C TRP A 805 -36.08 1.84 -22.74
N TYR A 806 -35.88 1.05 -23.81
CA TYR A 806 -34.60 0.93 -24.51
C TYR A 806 -34.23 2.22 -25.27
N ILE A 807 -35.21 3.04 -25.68
CA ILE A 807 -34.93 4.35 -26.28
C ILE A 807 -34.49 5.31 -25.18
N TYR A 808 -35.22 5.35 -24.07
CA TYR A 808 -34.84 6.16 -22.91
C TYR A 808 -33.43 5.82 -22.41
N GLU A 809 -33.13 4.53 -22.22
CA GLU A 809 -31.83 4.05 -21.72
C GLU A 809 -30.69 4.27 -22.73
N TYR A 810 -30.99 4.24 -24.03
CA TYR A 810 -30.03 4.68 -25.04
C TYR A 810 -29.73 6.18 -24.93
N LEU A 811 -30.74 7.02 -24.69
CA LEU A 811 -30.61 8.49 -24.66
C LEU A 811 -30.07 9.03 -23.34
N SER A 812 -30.14 8.26 -22.24
CA SER A 812 -29.53 8.65 -20.96
C SER A 812 -28.00 8.62 -21.00
N ILE A 813 -27.40 7.90 -21.96
CA ILE A 813 -25.95 7.93 -22.18
C ILE A 813 -25.61 9.14 -23.04
N GLU A 814 -24.75 10.02 -22.52
CA GLU A 814 -24.43 11.29 -23.19
C GLU A 814 -23.91 11.11 -24.63
N SER A 815 -22.95 10.21 -24.83
CA SER A 815 -22.37 9.94 -26.16
C SER A 815 -23.40 9.39 -27.14
N SER A 816 -24.35 8.60 -26.65
CA SER A 816 -25.44 8.02 -27.44
C SER A 816 -26.49 9.07 -27.82
N LEU A 817 -26.81 10.00 -26.92
CA LEU A 817 -27.71 11.13 -27.20
C LEU A 817 -27.12 12.04 -28.29
N GLU A 818 -25.82 12.36 -28.20
CA GLU A 818 -25.14 13.18 -29.20
C GLU A 818 -25.13 12.50 -30.57
N LYS A 819 -24.82 11.19 -30.61
CA LYS A 819 -24.87 10.37 -31.82
C LYS A 819 -26.29 10.33 -32.38
N PHE A 820 -27.31 10.13 -31.54
CA PHE A 820 -28.72 10.14 -31.97
C PHE A 820 -29.09 11.47 -32.62
N ILE A 821 -28.81 12.60 -31.95
CA ILE A 821 -29.10 13.94 -32.46
C ILE A 821 -28.42 14.17 -33.82
N LEU A 822 -27.14 13.81 -33.93
CA LEU A 822 -26.37 13.95 -35.16
C LEU A 822 -26.99 13.14 -36.30
N LEU A 823 -27.21 11.84 -36.08
CA LEU A 823 -27.73 10.91 -37.09
C LEU A 823 -29.13 11.29 -37.58
N TRP A 824 -30.05 11.63 -36.66
CA TRP A 824 -31.42 12.01 -37.02
C TRP A 824 -31.48 13.36 -37.74
N THR A 825 -30.58 14.28 -37.42
CA THR A 825 -30.48 15.57 -38.11
C THR A 825 -29.90 15.42 -39.52
N GLU A 826 -28.84 14.62 -39.70
CA GLU A 826 -28.18 14.40 -41.00
C GLU A 826 -29.07 13.62 -41.99
N GLU A 827 -29.80 12.63 -41.52
CA GLU A 827 -30.70 11.81 -42.35
C GLU A 827 -32.08 12.44 -42.57
N GLY A 828 -32.42 13.51 -41.83
CA GLY A 828 -33.70 14.22 -41.94
C GLY A 828 -34.92 13.35 -41.58
N LEU A 829 -34.79 12.53 -40.53
CA LEU A 829 -35.84 11.60 -40.10
C LEU A 829 -36.91 12.31 -39.25
N ASP A 830 -38.18 12.16 -39.64
CA ASP A 830 -39.34 12.83 -39.02
C ASP A 830 -40.16 11.94 -38.07
N PHE A 831 -39.64 10.77 -37.70
CA PHE A 831 -40.23 9.89 -36.67
C PHE A 831 -39.16 9.06 -35.95
N ILE A 832 -39.49 8.57 -34.76
CA ILE A 832 -38.68 7.60 -34.02
C ILE A 832 -39.36 6.22 -34.14
N PRO A 833 -38.67 5.17 -34.62
CA PRO A 833 -39.24 3.83 -34.61
C PRO A 833 -39.41 3.30 -33.17
N HIS A 834 -40.61 2.83 -32.82
CA HIS A 834 -40.89 2.17 -31.52
C HIS A 834 -40.80 0.64 -31.61
N ASP A 835 -40.45 0.10 -32.77
CA ASP A 835 -40.03 -1.30 -32.90
C ASP A 835 -38.52 -1.36 -32.62
N ILE A 836 -38.12 -2.20 -31.66
CA ILE A 836 -36.74 -2.29 -31.20
C ILE A 836 -35.76 -2.64 -32.32
N ASN A 837 -36.17 -3.53 -33.23
CA ASN A 837 -35.31 -3.94 -34.34
C ASN A 837 -35.16 -2.81 -35.34
N ILE A 838 -36.26 -2.10 -35.67
CA ILE A 838 -36.19 -0.95 -36.58
C ILE A 838 -35.35 0.18 -35.97
N PHE A 839 -35.48 0.43 -34.66
CA PHE A 839 -34.73 1.47 -33.96
C PHE A 839 -33.22 1.21 -34.00
N PHE A 840 -32.76 0.08 -33.47
CA PHE A 840 -31.33 -0.24 -33.43
C PHE A 840 -30.74 -0.52 -34.82
N TYR A 841 -31.51 -1.10 -35.74
CA TYR A 841 -31.07 -1.23 -37.13
C TYR A 841 -30.86 0.13 -37.79
N SER A 842 -31.74 1.11 -37.54
CA SER A 842 -31.59 2.47 -38.04
C SER A 842 -30.31 3.12 -37.50
N ILE A 843 -30.01 2.93 -36.21
CA ILE A 843 -28.77 3.40 -35.58
C ILE A 843 -27.55 2.75 -36.24
N LEU A 844 -27.48 1.41 -36.27
CA LEU A 844 -26.35 0.65 -36.82
C LEU A 844 -26.12 0.98 -38.29
N TYR A 845 -27.18 1.00 -39.10
CA TYR A 845 -27.11 1.24 -40.54
C TYR A 845 -26.69 2.68 -40.87
N THR A 846 -27.05 3.64 -40.02
CA THR A 846 -26.62 5.03 -40.19
C THR A 846 -25.18 5.23 -39.70
N MET A 847 -24.78 4.60 -38.59
CA MET A 847 -23.40 4.62 -38.07
C MET A 847 -22.39 4.13 -39.11
N VAL A 848 -22.70 3.06 -39.82
CA VAL A 848 -21.85 2.48 -40.88
C VAL A 848 -22.05 3.13 -42.26
N LYS A 849 -22.69 4.31 -42.32
CA LYS A 849 -22.98 5.04 -43.57
C LYS A 849 -23.62 4.17 -44.66
N LYS A 850 -24.54 3.28 -44.23
CA LYS A 850 -25.33 2.39 -45.09
C LYS A 850 -24.53 1.25 -45.74
N ASP A 851 -23.32 0.95 -45.26
CA ASP A 851 -22.52 -0.21 -45.68
C ASP A 851 -22.95 -1.49 -44.94
N SER A 852 -23.65 -2.38 -45.65
CA SER A 852 -24.16 -3.63 -45.07
C SER A 852 -23.07 -4.64 -44.69
N GLY A 853 -21.88 -4.57 -45.31
CA GLY A 853 -20.75 -5.43 -44.98
C GLY A 853 -20.14 -5.06 -43.63
N ILE A 854 -19.90 -3.76 -43.43
CA ILE A 854 -19.39 -3.23 -42.16
C ILE A 854 -20.42 -3.41 -41.05
N ALA A 855 -21.71 -3.21 -41.33
CA ALA A 855 -22.79 -3.46 -40.37
C ALA A 855 -22.77 -4.90 -39.85
N LYS A 856 -22.63 -5.89 -40.75
CA LYS A 856 -22.57 -7.31 -40.36
C LYS A 856 -21.31 -7.63 -39.55
N LYS A 857 -20.16 -7.05 -39.95
CA LYS A 857 -18.89 -7.18 -39.21
C LYS A 857 -19.01 -6.60 -37.80
N LEU A 858 -19.65 -5.43 -37.64
CA LEU A 858 -19.89 -4.77 -36.36
C LEU A 858 -20.81 -5.60 -35.45
N VAL A 859 -21.92 -6.12 -35.98
CA VAL A 859 -22.84 -6.97 -35.21
C VAL A 859 -22.13 -8.24 -34.72
N GLY A 860 -21.34 -8.90 -35.58
CA GLY A 860 -20.54 -10.06 -35.19
C GLY A 860 -19.49 -9.74 -34.13
N PHE A 861 -18.77 -8.62 -34.31
CA PHE A 861 -17.81 -8.12 -33.32
C PHE A 861 -18.48 -7.88 -31.95
N CYS A 862 -19.59 -7.16 -31.90
CA CYS A 862 -20.30 -6.87 -30.65
C CYS A 862 -20.82 -8.14 -29.98
N ALA A 863 -21.36 -9.09 -30.75
CA ALA A 863 -21.87 -10.34 -30.23
C ALA A 863 -20.77 -11.22 -29.63
N GLU A 864 -19.58 -11.28 -30.26
CA GLU A 864 -18.44 -12.02 -29.71
C GLU A 864 -17.76 -11.26 -28.56
N PHE A 865 -17.65 -9.93 -28.65
CA PHE A 865 -16.98 -9.11 -27.62
C PHE A 865 -17.73 -9.12 -26.30
N TYR A 866 -19.05 -9.31 -26.35
CA TYR A 866 -19.85 -9.55 -25.15
C TYR A 866 -19.25 -10.68 -24.29
N PHE A 867 -18.76 -11.78 -24.88
CA PHE A 867 -18.13 -12.87 -24.14
C PHE A 867 -16.76 -12.52 -23.51
N ASN A 868 -16.18 -11.36 -23.83
CA ASN A 868 -14.96 -10.90 -23.17
C ASN A 868 -15.25 -10.05 -21.92
N ILE A 869 -16.45 -9.47 -21.83
CA ILE A 869 -16.83 -8.55 -20.74
C ILE A 869 -17.91 -9.12 -19.83
N PHE A 870 -18.61 -10.19 -20.22
CA PHE A 870 -19.74 -10.74 -19.46
C PHE A 870 -19.38 -11.31 -18.08
N HIS A 871 -18.11 -11.64 -17.87
CA HIS A 871 -17.55 -12.09 -16.59
C HIS A 871 -16.99 -10.97 -15.73
N GLN A 872 -16.94 -9.74 -16.24
CA GLN A 872 -16.37 -8.60 -15.53
C GLN A 872 -17.49 -7.85 -14.78
N ASP A 873 -17.16 -7.23 -13.65
CA ASP A 873 -18.13 -6.43 -12.87
C ASP A 873 -18.56 -5.16 -13.63
N GLU A 874 -17.73 -4.67 -14.55
CA GLU A 874 -17.99 -3.54 -15.44
C GLU A 874 -17.65 -3.90 -16.89
N ALA A 875 -18.22 -3.19 -17.86
CA ALA A 875 -17.93 -3.37 -19.29
C ALA A 875 -16.57 -2.76 -19.68
N ILE A 876 -15.51 -3.17 -18.99
CA ILE A 876 -14.14 -2.69 -19.13
C ILE A 876 -13.20 -3.90 -19.23
N ILE A 877 -12.22 -3.82 -20.12
CA ILE A 877 -11.16 -4.83 -20.26
C ILE A 877 -9.80 -4.15 -20.38
N SER A 878 -8.73 -4.79 -19.92
CA SER A 878 -7.37 -4.28 -20.13
C SER A 878 -7.04 -4.27 -21.64
N GLU A 879 -6.26 -3.28 -22.08
CA GLU A 879 -5.80 -3.19 -23.46
C GLU A 879 -5.02 -4.45 -23.88
N LYS A 880 -4.25 -5.02 -22.94
CA LYS A 880 -3.50 -6.26 -23.14
C LYS A 880 -4.44 -7.44 -23.41
N SER A 881 -5.39 -7.72 -22.51
CA SER A 881 -6.36 -8.81 -22.66
C SER A 881 -7.19 -8.66 -23.93
N PHE A 882 -7.55 -7.42 -24.30
CA PHE A 882 -8.20 -7.16 -25.59
C PHE A 882 -7.31 -7.52 -26.78
N ARG A 883 -6.05 -7.06 -26.82
CA ARG A 883 -5.11 -7.31 -27.93
C ARG A 883 -4.70 -8.78 -28.05
N GLU A 884 -4.68 -9.51 -26.94
CA GLU A 884 -4.38 -10.94 -26.88
C GLU A 884 -5.61 -11.81 -27.22
N SER A 885 -6.82 -11.23 -27.25
CA SER A 885 -8.04 -11.99 -27.52
C SER A 885 -8.12 -12.53 -28.96
N ASN A 886 -8.77 -13.69 -29.10
CA ASN A 886 -9.11 -14.27 -30.41
C ASN A 886 -9.96 -13.29 -31.25
N LEU A 887 -10.84 -12.54 -30.59
CA LEU A 887 -11.68 -11.51 -31.19
C LEU A 887 -10.86 -10.40 -31.88
N TYR A 888 -9.86 -9.85 -31.20
CA TYR A 888 -8.97 -8.84 -31.80
C TYR A 888 -8.26 -9.41 -33.02
N SER A 889 -7.74 -10.64 -32.90
CA SER A 889 -7.06 -11.31 -34.01
C SER A 889 -7.95 -11.54 -35.24
N PHE A 890 -9.25 -11.78 -35.03
CA PHE A 890 -10.20 -12.08 -36.09
C PHE A 890 -10.81 -10.83 -36.74
N TYR A 891 -11.21 -9.83 -35.95
CA TYR A 891 -11.92 -8.65 -36.44
C TYR A 891 -11.02 -7.44 -36.73
N ILE A 892 -9.92 -7.27 -35.99
CA ILE A 892 -9.20 -5.99 -35.88
C ILE A 892 -7.76 -6.04 -36.40
N LYS A 893 -6.98 -7.08 -36.06
CA LYS A 893 -5.52 -7.13 -36.25
C LYS A 893 -5.01 -6.71 -37.63
N ASP A 894 -5.75 -7.05 -38.69
CA ASP A 894 -5.38 -6.77 -40.09
C ASP A 894 -6.29 -5.69 -40.74
N ASP A 895 -7.09 -4.94 -39.96
CA ASP A 895 -8.06 -3.95 -40.43
C ASP A 895 -8.08 -2.68 -39.54
N GLU A 896 -7.03 -1.86 -39.68
CA GLU A 896 -6.85 -0.60 -38.95
C GLU A 896 -8.00 0.41 -39.17
N ALA A 897 -8.67 0.36 -40.33
CA ALA A 897 -9.82 1.21 -40.60
C ALA A 897 -11.02 0.82 -39.74
N PHE A 898 -11.25 -0.49 -39.55
CA PHE A 898 -12.26 -1.00 -38.64
C PHE A 898 -11.90 -0.75 -37.18
N GLU A 899 -10.62 -0.86 -36.78
CA GLU A 899 -10.15 -0.50 -35.43
C GLU A 899 -10.50 0.96 -35.09
N ASN A 900 -10.14 1.88 -35.97
CA ASN A 900 -10.47 3.30 -35.77
C ASN A 900 -11.98 3.53 -35.71
N PHE A 901 -12.76 2.80 -36.52
CA PHE A 901 -14.22 2.90 -36.52
C PHE A 901 -14.83 2.42 -35.19
N ILE A 902 -14.42 1.27 -34.64
CA ILE A 902 -14.98 0.77 -33.38
C ILE A 902 -14.64 1.70 -32.21
N PHE A 903 -13.43 2.26 -32.15
CA PHE A 903 -13.01 3.20 -31.11
C PHE A 903 -13.63 4.61 -31.23
N GLN A 904 -14.29 4.90 -32.35
CA GLN A 904 -15.09 6.13 -32.53
C GLN A 904 -16.58 5.91 -32.24
N THR A 905 -17.03 4.65 -32.17
CA THR A 905 -18.46 4.32 -32.18
C THR A 905 -18.93 3.54 -30.95
N ILE A 906 -18.23 2.47 -30.57
CA ILE A 906 -18.67 1.52 -29.53
C ILE A 906 -17.67 1.39 -28.38
N LEU A 907 -16.37 1.55 -28.65
CA LEU A 907 -15.32 1.45 -27.65
C LEU A 907 -14.66 2.79 -27.41
N ARG A 908 -14.17 3.00 -26.18
CA ARG A 908 -13.32 4.13 -25.82
C ARG A 908 -12.03 3.58 -25.21
N LYS A 909 -10.89 4.07 -25.68
CA LYS A 909 -9.60 3.79 -25.04
C LYS A 909 -9.35 4.82 -23.93
N SER A 910 -9.08 4.35 -22.73
CA SER A 910 -8.72 5.17 -21.56
C SER A 910 -7.43 4.65 -20.96
N GLU A 911 -6.29 5.24 -21.35
CA GLU A 911 -4.95 4.80 -20.98
C GLU A 911 -4.73 3.28 -21.21
N ASN A 912 -4.80 2.47 -20.16
CA ASN A 912 -4.60 1.02 -20.17
C ASN A 912 -5.91 0.21 -20.34
N TRP A 913 -7.07 0.89 -20.38
CA TRP A 913 -8.39 0.27 -20.38
C TRP A 913 -9.13 0.49 -21.69
N ILE A 914 -9.94 -0.50 -22.07
CA ILE A 914 -10.90 -0.41 -23.16
C ILE A 914 -12.29 -0.50 -22.53
N ILE A 915 -13.03 0.60 -22.65
CA ILE A 915 -14.33 0.81 -22.03
C ILE A 915 -15.38 0.72 -23.14
N VAL A 916 -16.46 0.01 -22.88
CA VAL A 916 -17.63 -0.03 -23.76
C VAL A 916 -18.43 1.25 -23.62
N GLU A 917 -18.53 2.07 -24.68
CA GLU A 917 -19.32 3.30 -24.68
C GLU A 917 -20.84 3.06 -24.78
N ASN A 918 -21.25 1.93 -25.34
CA ASN A 918 -22.66 1.64 -25.56
C ASN A 918 -22.98 0.18 -25.28
N GLU A 919 -23.14 -0.11 -23.99
CA GLU A 919 -23.47 -1.44 -23.47
C GLU A 919 -24.78 -1.96 -24.10
N LEU A 920 -25.82 -1.12 -24.15
CA LEU A 920 -27.13 -1.48 -24.69
C LEU A 920 -27.07 -1.89 -26.17
N LEU A 921 -26.36 -1.14 -27.01
CA LEU A 921 -26.19 -1.47 -28.43
C LEU A 921 -25.38 -2.76 -28.64
N MET A 922 -24.36 -2.97 -27.82
CA MET A 922 -23.56 -4.19 -27.88
C MET A 922 -24.39 -5.42 -27.48
N ILE A 923 -25.11 -5.34 -26.35
CA ILE A 923 -25.98 -6.41 -25.90
C ILE A 923 -27.11 -6.65 -26.90
N TYR A 924 -27.67 -5.60 -27.50
CA TYR A 924 -28.64 -5.74 -28.59
C TYR A 924 -28.07 -6.60 -29.74
N CYS A 925 -26.83 -6.36 -30.16
CA CYS A 925 -26.18 -7.16 -31.21
C CYS A 925 -26.04 -8.63 -30.78
N PHE A 926 -25.61 -8.87 -29.54
CA PHE A 926 -25.53 -10.22 -28.96
C PHE A 926 -26.89 -10.93 -28.97
N VAL A 927 -27.91 -10.36 -28.34
CA VAL A 927 -29.27 -10.91 -28.28
C VAL A 927 -29.83 -11.14 -29.68
N LYS A 928 -29.55 -10.23 -30.63
CA LYS A 928 -30.04 -10.37 -32.00
C LYS A 928 -29.42 -11.55 -32.73
N VAL A 929 -28.11 -11.76 -32.63
CA VAL A 929 -27.40 -12.90 -33.24
C VAL A 929 -27.96 -14.20 -32.67
N VAL A 930 -28.08 -14.26 -31.35
CA VAL A 930 -28.59 -15.40 -30.61
C VAL A 930 -30.04 -15.76 -31.00
N SER A 931 -30.95 -14.79 -30.99
CA SER A 931 -32.36 -15.01 -31.35
C SER A 931 -32.57 -15.29 -32.85
N SER A 932 -31.54 -15.12 -33.69
CA SER A 932 -31.63 -15.42 -35.12
C SER A 932 -31.26 -16.88 -35.45
N ASP A 933 -30.54 -17.57 -34.57
CA ASP A 933 -30.11 -18.97 -34.72
C ASP A 933 -31.09 -19.99 -34.08
N SER A 934 -32.23 -19.54 -33.57
CA SER A 934 -33.09 -20.31 -32.66
C SER A 934 -34.07 -21.27 -33.34
N GLU A 935 -33.60 -22.43 -33.82
CA GLU A 935 -34.45 -23.61 -34.01
C GLU A 935 -34.43 -24.57 -32.79
N ASP A 936 -33.47 -24.43 -31.85
CA ASP A 936 -33.25 -25.38 -30.75
C ASP A 936 -33.59 -24.84 -29.34
N ASN A 937 -34.22 -25.69 -28.51
CA ASN A 937 -34.55 -25.42 -27.10
C ASN A 937 -33.33 -25.33 -26.16
N TYR A 938 -32.13 -25.68 -26.65
CA TYR A 938 -30.92 -25.83 -25.83
C TYR A 938 -30.30 -24.48 -25.41
N TYR A 939 -30.58 -23.39 -26.14
CA TYR A 939 -29.89 -22.11 -25.92
C TYR A 939 -30.31 -21.41 -24.63
N TYR A 940 -31.62 -21.20 -24.41
CA TYR A 940 -32.12 -20.54 -23.20
C TYR A 940 -31.76 -21.31 -21.93
N SER A 941 -31.84 -22.65 -22.01
CA SER A 941 -31.39 -23.48 -20.90
C SER A 941 -29.91 -23.31 -20.67
N THR A 942 -29.03 -23.24 -21.69
CA THR A 942 -27.58 -23.11 -21.48
C THR A 942 -27.14 -21.71 -21.06
N LEU A 943 -27.71 -20.65 -21.65
CA LEU A 943 -27.33 -19.26 -21.35
C LEU A 943 -27.69 -18.90 -19.90
N PHE A 944 -28.85 -19.35 -19.44
CA PHE A 944 -29.38 -19.04 -18.11
C PHE A 944 -29.33 -20.24 -17.14
N SER A 945 -28.76 -21.40 -17.50
CA SER A 945 -28.54 -22.51 -16.55
C SER A 945 -27.32 -22.27 -15.70
N GLY A 946 -27.41 -22.65 -14.43
CA GLY A 946 -26.25 -22.86 -13.58
C GLY A 946 -25.98 -21.73 -12.57
N ASN A 947 -26.97 -20.94 -12.19
CA ASN A 947 -26.76 -19.95 -11.15
C ASN A 947 -26.85 -20.58 -9.75
N PHE A 948 -25.78 -20.40 -8.99
CA PHE A 948 -25.79 -20.49 -7.54
C PHE A 948 -26.45 -19.23 -6.99
N ASP A 949 -27.10 -19.38 -5.84
CA ASP A 949 -27.65 -18.30 -5.01
C ASP A 949 -26.84 -16.99 -5.14
N LYS A 950 -27.48 -15.90 -5.58
CA LYS A 950 -26.83 -14.59 -5.72
C LYS A 950 -26.92 -13.87 -4.39
N VAL A 951 -25.80 -13.35 -3.87
CA VAL A 951 -25.79 -12.56 -2.64
C VAL A 951 -25.85 -11.08 -3.01
N GLN A 952 -26.96 -10.42 -2.76
CA GLN A 952 -27.03 -8.97 -2.80
C GLN A 952 -26.60 -8.38 -1.45
N ILE A 953 -25.64 -7.48 -1.46
CA ILE A 953 -25.15 -6.74 -0.29
C ILE A 953 -25.44 -5.27 -0.51
N LYS A 954 -26.13 -4.63 0.43
CA LYS A 954 -26.37 -3.19 0.43
C LYS A 954 -25.72 -2.59 1.65
N SER A 955 -24.69 -1.76 1.47
CA SER A 955 -23.91 -1.17 2.56
C SER A 955 -24.13 0.34 2.61
N LEU A 956 -24.16 0.92 3.82
CA LEU A 956 -24.26 2.36 4.03
C LEU A 956 -22.86 2.94 4.27
N HIS A 957 -22.33 3.66 3.28
CA HIS A 957 -21.05 4.35 3.39
C HIS A 957 -21.25 5.86 3.34
N SER A 958 -20.84 6.57 4.40
CA SER A 958 -20.92 8.04 4.48
C SER A 958 -22.33 8.62 4.25
N GLY A 959 -23.38 7.87 4.62
CA GLY A 959 -24.78 8.28 4.42
C GLY A 959 -25.35 7.99 3.03
N ILE A 960 -24.60 7.32 2.16
CA ILE A 960 -25.02 6.87 0.83
C ILE A 960 -25.09 5.34 0.84
N TYR A 961 -26.22 4.78 0.38
CA TYR A 961 -26.35 3.34 0.20
C TYR A 961 -25.64 2.92 -1.09
N ASP A 962 -24.64 2.05 -0.97
CA ASP A 962 -24.02 1.32 -2.08
C ASP A 962 -24.62 -0.09 -2.16
N THR A 963 -24.90 -0.58 -3.36
CA THR A 963 -25.48 -1.92 -3.58
C THR A 963 -24.54 -2.74 -4.45
N SER A 964 -23.94 -3.77 -3.87
CA SER A 964 -23.10 -4.73 -4.57
C SER A 964 -23.81 -6.09 -4.70
N TYR A 965 -23.41 -6.85 -5.72
CA TYR A 965 -23.88 -8.21 -5.94
C TYR A 965 -22.65 -9.13 -5.88
N GLY A 966 -22.64 -10.05 -4.92
CA GLY A 966 -21.72 -11.16 -4.83
C GLY A 966 -22.34 -12.43 -5.41
N TYR A 967 -21.49 -13.30 -5.95
CA TYR A 967 -21.88 -14.59 -6.50
C TYR A 967 -21.15 -15.67 -5.71
N PHE A 968 -21.85 -16.71 -5.25
CA PHE A 968 -21.19 -17.84 -4.58
C PHE A 968 -20.35 -18.62 -5.60
N GLU A 969 -19.02 -18.61 -5.43
CA GLU A 969 -18.03 -19.30 -6.29
C GLU A 969 -18.03 -20.84 -6.10
N TYR A 970 -18.99 -21.54 -6.70
CA TYR A 970 -18.90 -22.93 -7.13
C TYR A 970 -19.23 -23.10 -8.63
N MET A 971 -18.30 -23.61 -9.44
CA MET A 971 -18.53 -24.28 -10.75
C MET A 971 -19.28 -23.49 -11.87
N GLY A 972 -18.54 -22.69 -12.65
CA GLY A 972 -18.87 -22.32 -14.04
C GLY A 972 -19.91 -21.21 -14.22
N TYR A 973 -19.47 -19.95 -14.25
CA TYR A 973 -20.32 -18.74 -14.21
C TYR A 973 -20.76 -18.22 -15.57
N THR A 974 -21.96 -17.63 -15.62
CA THR A 974 -22.47 -16.95 -16.82
C THR A 974 -22.81 -15.47 -16.70
N PHE A 975 -22.89 -14.81 -15.52
CA PHE A 975 -23.07 -13.33 -15.43
C PHE A 975 -22.56 -12.75 -14.09
N ARG A 976 -21.59 -11.81 -14.11
CA ARG A 976 -21.17 -11.03 -12.90
C ARG A 976 -21.75 -9.62 -12.82
N ASN A 977 -22.10 -9.01 -13.96
CA ASN A 977 -22.66 -7.66 -14.00
C ASN A 977 -24.20 -7.66 -14.03
N HIS A 978 -24.82 -7.31 -12.90
CA HIS A 978 -26.28 -7.24 -12.73
C HIS A 978 -26.97 -6.27 -13.71
N LYS A 979 -26.33 -5.13 -14.06
CA LYS A 979 -26.89 -4.15 -14.99
C LYS A 979 -26.96 -4.72 -16.41
N LEU A 980 -25.87 -5.36 -16.87
CA LEU A 980 -25.84 -6.00 -18.19
C LEU A 980 -26.84 -7.17 -18.25
N GLU A 981 -26.93 -7.97 -17.19
CA GLU A 981 -27.90 -9.07 -17.09
C GLU A 981 -29.35 -8.56 -17.18
N ARG A 982 -29.68 -7.47 -16.47
CA ARG A 982 -31.00 -6.81 -16.58
C ARG A 982 -31.32 -6.39 -18.01
N ILE A 983 -30.36 -5.75 -18.70
CA ILE A 983 -30.52 -5.31 -20.08
C ILE A 983 -30.77 -6.52 -21.01
N ILE A 984 -30.06 -7.63 -20.81
CA ILE A 984 -30.26 -8.87 -21.57
C ILE A 984 -31.68 -9.42 -21.43
N PHE A 985 -32.17 -9.57 -20.19
CA PHE A 985 -33.52 -10.07 -19.92
C PHE A 985 -34.57 -9.25 -20.65
N ARG A 986 -34.47 -7.92 -20.56
CA ARG A 986 -35.42 -7.01 -21.21
C ARG A 986 -35.30 -7.02 -22.72
N LEU A 987 -34.09 -7.14 -23.27
CA LEU A 987 -33.89 -7.24 -24.71
C LEU A 987 -34.44 -8.55 -25.28
N PHE A 988 -34.27 -9.68 -24.59
CA PHE A 988 -34.93 -10.93 -25.00
C PHE A 988 -36.45 -10.80 -24.95
N GLU A 989 -36.98 -10.13 -23.93
CA GLU A 989 -38.41 -9.89 -23.81
C GLU A 989 -38.98 -9.00 -24.93
N GLU A 990 -38.17 -8.10 -25.49
CA GLU A 990 -38.55 -7.25 -26.63
C GLU A 990 -38.33 -7.90 -28.01
N ILE A 991 -37.26 -8.70 -28.16
CA ILE A 991 -36.83 -9.23 -29.46
C ILE A 991 -37.42 -10.62 -29.75
N ASP A 992 -37.52 -11.47 -28.73
CA ASP A 992 -37.98 -12.86 -28.83
C ASP A 992 -38.95 -13.21 -27.70
N THR A 993 -39.93 -12.32 -27.48
CA THR A 993 -40.90 -12.37 -26.36
C THR A 993 -41.50 -13.75 -26.15
N PHE A 994 -42.01 -14.37 -27.22
CA PHE A 994 -42.72 -15.64 -27.10
C PHE A 994 -41.79 -16.78 -26.66
N ASN A 995 -40.64 -16.95 -27.32
CA ASN A 995 -39.74 -18.04 -26.97
C ASN A 995 -39.08 -17.80 -25.62
N PHE A 996 -38.70 -16.56 -25.30
CA PHE A 996 -38.12 -16.22 -24.01
C PHE A 996 -39.10 -16.49 -22.86
N ASN A 997 -40.34 -16.00 -22.96
CA ASN A 997 -41.36 -16.25 -21.94
C ASN A 997 -41.74 -17.72 -21.83
N TYR A 998 -41.93 -18.41 -22.95
CA TYR A 998 -42.34 -19.82 -22.95
C TYR A 998 -41.24 -20.77 -22.46
N LYS A 999 -40.00 -20.57 -22.93
CA LYS A 999 -38.89 -21.51 -22.72
C LYS A 999 -38.05 -21.19 -21.48
N HIS A 1000 -38.07 -19.94 -21.00
CA HIS A 1000 -37.27 -19.51 -19.85
C HIS A 1000 -38.14 -19.02 -18.69
N VAL A 1001 -38.82 -17.86 -18.84
CA VAL A 1001 -39.51 -17.20 -17.70
C VAL A 1001 -40.59 -18.11 -17.10
N TYR A 1002 -41.41 -18.75 -17.94
CA TYR A 1002 -42.42 -19.70 -17.48
C TYR A 1002 -41.81 -20.89 -16.75
N VAL A 1003 -40.71 -21.45 -17.24
CA VAL A 1003 -40.03 -22.60 -16.62
C VAL A 1003 -39.49 -22.22 -15.24
N VAL A 1004 -38.76 -21.10 -15.17
CA VAL A 1004 -38.17 -20.59 -13.92
C VAL A 1004 -39.24 -20.29 -12.87
N PHE A 1005 -40.35 -19.65 -13.24
CA PHE A 1005 -41.44 -19.38 -12.30
C PHE A 1005 -42.22 -20.63 -11.90
N SER A 1006 -42.40 -21.59 -12.82
CA SER A 1006 -43.06 -22.86 -12.50
C SER A 1006 -42.26 -23.63 -11.46
N GLU A 1007 -40.95 -23.81 -11.70
CA GLU A 1007 -40.05 -24.51 -10.77
C GLU A 1007 -39.98 -23.81 -9.42
N PHE A 1008 -39.88 -22.47 -9.41
CA PHE A 1008 -39.88 -21.68 -8.19
C PHE A 1008 -41.17 -21.82 -7.38
N LEU A 1009 -42.34 -21.68 -8.02
CA LEU A 1009 -43.63 -21.82 -7.35
C LEU A 1009 -43.88 -23.25 -6.86
N ASP A 1010 -43.43 -24.26 -7.62
CA ASP A 1010 -43.45 -25.66 -7.21
C ASP A 1010 -42.61 -25.90 -5.94
N THR A 1011 -41.51 -25.17 -5.75
CA THR A 1011 -40.72 -25.27 -4.51
C THR A 1011 -41.43 -24.67 -3.28
N LEU A 1012 -42.42 -23.79 -3.47
CA LEU A 1012 -43.15 -23.14 -2.37
C LEU A 1012 -44.38 -23.95 -1.90
N ASN A 1013 -44.79 -24.99 -2.64
CA ASN A 1013 -45.94 -25.91 -2.48
C ASN A 1013 -46.72 -25.86 -1.14
N MET A 1014 -47.47 -24.78 -0.90
CA MET A 1014 -48.20 -24.52 0.35
C MET A 1014 -49.57 -23.89 0.09
N THR A 1015 -50.57 -24.25 0.91
CA THR A 1015 -51.99 -23.91 0.67
C THR A 1015 -52.44 -22.58 1.27
N ASN A 1016 -51.64 -21.91 2.10
CA ASN A 1016 -51.99 -20.62 2.71
C ASN A 1016 -50.87 -19.57 2.57
N ASN A 1017 -51.26 -18.29 2.52
CA ASN A 1017 -50.34 -17.16 2.30
C ASN A 1017 -49.25 -17.05 3.37
N ASP A 1018 -49.60 -17.38 4.61
CA ASP A 1018 -48.69 -17.35 5.76
C ASP A 1018 -47.48 -18.29 5.57
N SER A 1019 -47.73 -19.52 5.10
CA SER A 1019 -46.68 -20.51 4.85
C SER A 1019 -45.86 -20.16 3.60
N LYS A 1020 -46.49 -19.58 2.57
CA LYS A 1020 -45.78 -19.09 1.38
C LYS A 1020 -44.81 -17.96 1.70
N VAL A 1021 -45.24 -16.98 2.50
CA VAL A 1021 -44.38 -15.87 2.95
C VAL A 1021 -43.19 -16.36 3.76
N LEU A 1022 -43.40 -17.28 4.70
CA LEU A 1022 -42.31 -17.85 5.50
C LEU A 1022 -41.32 -18.67 4.66
N SER A 1023 -41.82 -19.46 3.70
CA SER A 1023 -40.99 -20.26 2.79
C SER A 1023 -40.17 -19.37 1.86
N LEU A 1024 -40.77 -18.30 1.35
CA LEU A 1024 -40.08 -17.32 0.51
C LEU A 1024 -38.99 -16.57 1.30
N LEU A 1025 -39.29 -16.11 2.52
CA LEU A 1025 -38.29 -15.46 3.39
C LEU A 1025 -37.11 -16.37 3.70
N GLU A 1026 -37.36 -17.66 3.92
CA GLU A 1026 -36.31 -18.65 4.17
C GLU A 1026 -35.40 -18.85 2.96
N LYS A 1027 -35.95 -18.80 1.73
CA LYS A 1027 -35.17 -18.85 0.49
C LYS A 1027 -34.38 -17.57 0.19
N ILE A 1028 -34.80 -16.45 0.76
CA ILE A 1028 -34.19 -15.14 0.53
C ILE A 1028 -32.99 -14.88 1.48
N GLU A 1029 -32.82 -15.70 2.53
CA GLU A 1029 -31.75 -15.60 3.54
C GLU A 1029 -31.41 -14.17 4.04
N LEU A 1030 -32.41 -13.30 4.12
CA LEU A 1030 -32.22 -11.88 4.50
C LEU A 1030 -31.61 -11.71 5.89
N SER A 1031 -30.50 -10.98 5.96
CA SER A 1031 -29.88 -10.51 7.20
C SER A 1031 -29.57 -9.02 7.16
N VAL A 1032 -29.57 -8.38 8.33
CA VAL A 1032 -29.36 -6.93 8.48
C VAL A 1032 -28.32 -6.68 9.57
N GLU A 1033 -27.31 -5.88 9.27
CA GLU A 1033 -26.33 -5.39 10.25
C GLU A 1033 -26.76 -4.03 10.80
N ILE A 1034 -26.78 -3.91 12.13
CA ILE A 1034 -27.26 -2.73 12.85
C ILE A 1034 -26.15 -2.23 13.79
N LEU A 1035 -25.86 -0.94 13.72
CA LEU A 1035 -24.92 -0.25 14.61
C LEU A 1035 -25.47 -0.15 16.05
N PRO A 1036 -24.62 0.09 17.07
CA PRO A 1036 -25.09 0.35 18.44
C PRO A 1036 -26.00 1.57 18.55
N SER A 1037 -25.91 2.52 17.60
CA SER A 1037 -26.80 3.68 17.47
C SER A 1037 -28.22 3.32 17.04
N GLY A 1038 -28.44 2.11 16.49
CA GLY A 1038 -29.70 1.67 15.90
C GLY A 1038 -29.81 1.89 14.39
N GLU A 1039 -28.81 2.51 13.75
CA GLU A 1039 -28.77 2.69 12.30
C GLU A 1039 -28.43 1.37 11.58
N ILE A 1040 -29.03 1.15 10.41
CA ILE A 1040 -28.72 0.00 9.55
C ILE A 1040 -27.40 0.31 8.82
N ASP A 1041 -26.40 -0.52 9.05
CA ASP A 1041 -25.09 -0.43 8.41
C ASP A 1041 -25.09 -1.16 7.06
N SER A 1042 -25.64 -2.37 7.02
CA SER A 1042 -25.78 -3.13 5.78
C SER A 1042 -26.97 -4.10 5.80
N THR A 1043 -27.45 -4.47 4.62
CA THR A 1043 -28.47 -5.49 4.39
C THR A 1043 -27.93 -6.51 3.40
N ASN A 1044 -27.92 -7.78 3.79
CA ASN A 1044 -27.45 -8.88 2.97
C ASN A 1044 -28.61 -9.80 2.65
N MET A 1045 -28.79 -10.16 1.38
CA MET A 1045 -29.90 -10.95 0.90
C MET A 1045 -29.41 -11.95 -0.13
N VAL A 1046 -29.93 -13.17 -0.09
CA VAL A 1046 -29.71 -14.16 -1.13
C VAL A 1046 -30.93 -14.19 -2.06
N ILE A 1047 -30.73 -14.08 -3.37
CA ILE A 1047 -31.83 -14.19 -4.35
C ILE A 1047 -31.54 -15.30 -5.35
N CYS A 1048 -32.58 -16.07 -5.67
CA CYS A 1048 -32.53 -17.10 -6.70
C CYS A 1048 -32.86 -16.53 -8.08
N ASP A 1049 -32.74 -17.35 -9.12
CA ASP A 1049 -33.00 -16.95 -10.52
C ASP A 1049 -34.41 -16.44 -10.75
N ALA A 1050 -35.42 -17.03 -10.12
CA ALA A 1050 -36.80 -16.58 -10.27
C ALA A 1050 -37.01 -15.18 -9.71
N LEU A 1051 -36.37 -14.86 -8.58
CA LEU A 1051 -36.44 -13.53 -8.01
C LEU A 1051 -35.64 -12.53 -8.85
N SER A 1052 -34.46 -12.94 -9.34
CA SER A 1052 -33.68 -12.12 -10.28
C SER A 1052 -34.47 -11.81 -11.56
N ALA A 1053 -35.10 -12.80 -12.17
CA ALA A 1053 -35.95 -12.63 -13.35
C ALA A 1053 -37.15 -11.71 -13.07
N ALA A 1054 -37.78 -11.85 -11.90
CA ALA A 1054 -38.89 -10.99 -11.49
C ALA A 1054 -38.45 -9.52 -11.32
N GLU A 1055 -37.27 -9.29 -10.75
CA GLU A 1055 -36.65 -7.96 -10.64
C GLU A 1055 -36.33 -7.37 -12.02
N TYR A 1056 -35.64 -8.13 -12.87
CA TYR A 1056 -35.20 -7.64 -14.19
C TYR A 1056 -36.37 -7.26 -15.11
N LEU A 1057 -37.47 -8.01 -15.01
CA LEU A 1057 -38.69 -7.82 -15.80
C LEU A 1057 -39.71 -6.88 -15.14
N ASP A 1058 -39.30 -6.14 -14.10
CA ASP A 1058 -40.17 -5.21 -13.36
C ASP A 1058 -41.45 -5.86 -12.79
N ILE A 1059 -41.47 -7.17 -12.55
CA ILE A 1059 -42.67 -7.86 -12.03
C ILE A 1059 -42.93 -7.44 -10.58
N GLY A 1060 -41.87 -7.18 -9.81
CA GLY A 1060 -41.89 -6.58 -8.48
C GLY A 1060 -40.60 -5.79 -8.23
N ASP A 1061 -40.59 -4.95 -7.20
CA ASP A 1061 -39.46 -4.07 -6.83
C ASP A 1061 -38.65 -4.64 -5.66
N ILE A 1062 -37.97 -5.77 -5.88
CA ILE A 1062 -37.26 -6.51 -4.83
C ILE A 1062 -36.15 -5.64 -4.22
N ILE A 1063 -35.55 -4.73 -4.98
CA ILE A 1063 -34.47 -3.85 -4.49
C ILE A 1063 -34.99 -2.79 -3.50
N ASP A 1064 -36.11 -2.12 -3.76
CA ASP A 1064 -36.66 -1.10 -2.85
C ASP A 1064 -37.54 -1.69 -1.73
N MET A 1065 -37.94 -2.96 -1.87
CA MET A 1065 -38.78 -3.67 -0.90
C MET A 1065 -38.17 -3.79 0.52
N TRP A 1066 -36.84 -3.73 0.65
CA TRP A 1066 -36.13 -3.98 1.92
C TRP A 1066 -35.46 -2.74 2.53
N LEU A 1067 -35.67 -1.55 1.95
CA LEU A 1067 -35.29 -0.24 2.52
C LEU A 1067 -36.24 0.17 3.66
N ILE A 1068 -36.41 -0.70 4.64
CA ILE A 1068 -37.28 -0.42 5.78
C ILE A 1068 -36.50 0.44 6.77
N GLU A 1069 -36.83 1.72 6.86
CA GLU A 1069 -36.49 2.52 8.04
C GLU A 1069 -37.14 1.85 9.27
N LEU A 1070 -36.32 1.17 10.07
CA LEU A 1070 -36.76 0.54 11.29
C LEU A 1070 -36.92 1.60 12.38
N THR A 1071 -38.09 1.67 13.00
CA THR A 1071 -38.32 2.53 14.16
C THR A 1071 -37.57 2.00 15.38
N GLU A 1072 -37.27 2.86 16.36
CA GLU A 1072 -36.66 2.44 17.64
C GLU A 1072 -37.43 1.29 18.32
N GLU A 1073 -38.76 1.26 18.19
CA GLU A 1073 -39.59 0.17 18.71
C GLU A 1073 -39.34 -1.16 17.98
N GLN A 1074 -39.17 -1.13 16.66
CA GLN A 1074 -38.88 -2.31 15.83
C GLN A 1074 -37.47 -2.85 16.10
N ILE A 1075 -36.47 -1.96 16.25
CA ILE A 1075 -35.09 -2.34 16.61
C ILE A 1075 -35.06 -3.00 17.99
N ASN A 1076 -35.73 -2.41 18.98
CA ASN A 1076 -35.84 -2.99 20.33
C ASN A 1076 -36.57 -4.34 20.35
N LEU A 1077 -37.52 -4.55 19.43
CA LEU A 1077 -38.21 -5.84 19.27
C LEU A 1077 -37.25 -6.92 18.74
N LEU A 1078 -36.42 -6.58 17.74
CA LEU A 1078 -35.41 -7.46 17.17
C LEU A 1078 -34.29 -7.81 18.17
N TRP A 1079 -33.80 -6.84 18.94
CA TRP A 1079 -32.76 -7.06 19.97
C TRP A 1079 -33.19 -8.01 21.09
N LYS A 1080 -34.49 -8.08 21.40
CA LYS A 1080 -35.01 -9.04 22.41
C LYS A 1080 -35.02 -10.48 21.90
N ARG A 1081 -34.86 -10.71 20.60
CA ARG A 1081 -34.93 -12.02 19.95
C ARG A 1081 -33.52 -12.64 19.80
N LYS A 1082 -33.03 -13.23 20.89
CA LYS A 1082 -31.71 -13.88 20.95
C LYS A 1082 -31.47 -15.00 19.93
N ASN A 1083 -32.53 -15.55 19.32
CA ASN A 1083 -32.42 -16.65 18.37
C ASN A 1083 -32.07 -16.20 16.94
N ILE A 1084 -32.26 -14.91 16.63
CA ILE A 1084 -32.02 -14.33 15.29
C ILE A 1084 -31.05 -13.14 15.34
N CYS A 1085 -30.82 -12.54 16.50
CA CYS A 1085 -29.90 -11.42 16.70
C CYS A 1085 -28.59 -11.91 17.36
N LYS A 1086 -27.46 -11.71 16.69
CA LYS A 1086 -26.11 -12.06 17.14
C LYS A 1086 -25.23 -10.80 17.21
N LYS A 1087 -24.33 -10.74 18.18
CA LYS A 1087 -23.34 -9.65 18.27
C LYS A 1087 -22.06 -10.07 17.53
N ASN A 1088 -21.56 -9.23 16.62
CA ASN A 1088 -20.30 -9.43 15.90
C ASN A 1088 -19.47 -8.15 15.99
N GLY A 1089 -18.41 -8.15 16.81
CA GLY A 1089 -17.65 -6.93 17.14
C GLY A 1089 -18.55 -5.86 17.76
N ASP A 1090 -18.54 -4.66 17.16
CA ASP A 1090 -19.38 -3.53 17.56
C ASP A 1090 -20.76 -3.52 16.86
N LYS A 1091 -21.06 -4.47 15.98
CA LYS A 1091 -22.33 -4.54 15.23
C LYS A 1091 -23.25 -5.66 15.72
N TYR A 1092 -24.53 -5.52 15.41
CA TYR A 1092 -25.55 -6.56 15.62
C TYR A 1092 -26.05 -7.10 14.29
N ILE A 1093 -25.94 -8.41 14.08
CA ILE A 1093 -26.44 -9.10 12.88
C ILE A 1093 -27.80 -9.71 13.20
N VAL A 1094 -28.83 -9.34 12.45
CA VAL A 1094 -30.20 -9.86 12.57
C VAL A 1094 -30.54 -10.74 11.36
N GLU A 1095 -30.64 -12.05 11.57
CA GLU A 1095 -31.01 -13.06 10.57
C GLU A 1095 -32.56 -13.09 10.40
N VAL A 1096 -33.12 -12.13 9.68
CA VAL A 1096 -34.57 -11.92 9.51
C VAL A 1096 -35.28 -13.15 8.94
N TYR A 1097 -34.64 -13.87 8.01
CA TYR A 1097 -35.19 -15.09 7.40
C TYR A 1097 -35.54 -16.21 8.40
N LYS A 1098 -34.97 -16.18 9.61
CA LYS A 1098 -35.26 -17.15 10.67
C LYS A 1098 -36.49 -16.80 11.51
N GLU A 1099 -37.09 -15.62 11.33
CA GLU A 1099 -38.28 -15.23 12.08
C GLU A 1099 -39.52 -15.97 11.55
N ARG A 1100 -40.23 -16.64 12.47
CA ARG A 1100 -41.42 -17.45 12.15
C ARG A 1100 -42.71 -16.82 12.67
N ASP A 1101 -42.62 -15.76 13.47
CA ASP A 1101 -43.76 -15.04 14.03
C ASP A 1101 -44.31 -14.00 13.04
N ILE A 1102 -45.45 -14.33 12.43
CA ILE A 1102 -46.14 -13.51 11.44
C ILE A 1102 -46.56 -12.15 12.00
N SER A 1103 -46.87 -12.06 13.29
CA SER A 1103 -47.24 -10.79 13.91
C SER A 1103 -46.08 -9.80 13.89
N ILE A 1104 -44.86 -10.31 14.03
CA ILE A 1104 -43.62 -9.52 13.97
C ILE A 1104 -43.27 -9.17 12.54
N LEU A 1105 -43.37 -10.12 11.59
CA LEU A 1105 -43.17 -9.82 10.17
C LEU A 1105 -44.15 -8.76 9.66
N LYS A 1106 -45.37 -8.70 10.22
CA LYS A 1106 -46.34 -7.62 9.95
C LYS A 1106 -45.94 -6.30 10.62
N GLN A 1107 -45.45 -6.34 11.85
CA GLN A 1107 -44.93 -5.14 12.53
C GLN A 1107 -43.71 -4.54 11.82
N LEU A 1108 -42.86 -5.38 11.23
CA LEU A 1108 -41.71 -5.00 10.40
C LEU A 1108 -42.12 -4.58 8.97
N LYS A 1109 -43.42 -4.61 8.62
CA LYS A 1109 -43.97 -4.39 7.26
C LYS A 1109 -43.52 -5.39 6.18
N LEU A 1110 -42.61 -6.31 6.50
CA LEU A 1110 -42.09 -7.36 5.62
C LEU A 1110 -43.16 -8.30 5.07
N TYR A 1111 -44.13 -8.70 5.89
CA TYR A 1111 -45.15 -9.66 5.46
C TYR A 1111 -45.96 -9.18 4.24
N GLY A 1112 -46.37 -7.91 4.23
CA GLY A 1112 -47.18 -7.37 3.14
C GLY A 1112 -46.40 -7.26 1.83
N VAL A 1113 -45.13 -6.89 1.96
CA VAL A 1113 -44.18 -6.73 0.86
C VAL A 1113 -43.90 -8.07 0.16
N VAL A 1114 -43.49 -9.08 0.92
CA VAL A 1114 -43.20 -10.43 0.41
C VAL A 1114 -44.43 -11.07 -0.23
N LEU A 1115 -45.61 -10.84 0.36
CA LEU A 1115 -46.87 -11.36 -0.17
C LEU A 1115 -47.25 -10.70 -1.50
N GLU A 1116 -46.94 -9.42 -1.69
CA GLU A 1116 -47.26 -8.71 -2.94
C GLU A 1116 -46.36 -9.19 -4.08
N LEU A 1117 -45.06 -9.32 -3.84
CA LEU A 1117 -44.12 -9.91 -4.81
C LEU A 1117 -44.58 -11.29 -5.28
N LEU A 1118 -44.94 -12.16 -4.33
CA LEU A 1118 -45.43 -13.50 -4.62
C LEU A 1118 -46.69 -13.46 -5.50
N LYS A 1119 -47.65 -12.57 -5.21
CA LYS A 1119 -48.86 -12.43 -6.03
C LYS A 1119 -48.56 -11.94 -7.45
N GLN A 1120 -47.58 -11.05 -7.61
CA GLN A 1120 -47.18 -10.55 -8.92
C GLN A 1120 -46.57 -11.68 -9.77
N ILE A 1121 -45.70 -12.50 -9.18
CA ILE A 1121 -45.13 -13.70 -9.83
C ILE A 1121 -46.25 -14.70 -10.17
N GLU A 1122 -47.17 -14.98 -9.23
CA GLU A 1122 -48.32 -15.88 -9.47
C GLU A 1122 -49.24 -15.36 -10.59
N LYS A 1123 -49.45 -14.04 -10.69
CA LYS A 1123 -50.26 -13.41 -11.75
C LYS A 1123 -49.65 -13.67 -13.13
N ILE A 1124 -48.33 -13.47 -13.28
CA ILE A 1124 -47.62 -13.72 -14.55
C ILE A 1124 -47.60 -15.22 -14.87
N HIS A 1125 -47.36 -16.08 -13.87
CA HIS A 1125 -47.41 -17.53 -14.08
C HIS A 1125 -48.79 -18.02 -14.52
N LEU A 1126 -49.88 -17.49 -13.93
CA LEU A 1126 -51.25 -17.78 -14.37
C LEU A 1126 -51.52 -17.33 -15.81
N LYS A 1127 -51.06 -16.13 -16.19
CA LYS A 1127 -51.13 -15.61 -17.57
C LYS A 1127 -50.48 -16.60 -18.56
N PHE A 1128 -49.31 -17.14 -18.22
CA PHE A 1128 -48.63 -18.14 -19.04
C PHE A 1128 -49.32 -19.51 -19.07
N LEU A 1129 -49.90 -19.96 -17.95
CA LEU A 1129 -50.72 -21.18 -17.90
C LEU A 1129 -51.95 -21.09 -18.82
N GLU A 1130 -52.52 -19.89 -18.99
CA GLU A 1130 -53.63 -19.62 -19.92
C GLU A 1130 -53.17 -19.53 -21.38
N GLY A 1131 -51.87 -19.63 -21.65
CA GLY A 1131 -51.27 -19.63 -22.98
C GLY A 1131 -50.91 -18.24 -23.52
N ASP A 1132 -51.00 -17.20 -22.69
CA ASP A 1132 -50.67 -15.82 -23.08
C ASP A 1132 -49.23 -15.45 -22.70
N TYR A 1133 -48.32 -15.62 -23.65
CA TYR A 1133 -46.89 -15.29 -23.49
C TYR A 1133 -46.53 -13.88 -24.01
N SER A 1134 -47.50 -12.95 -23.99
CA SER A 1134 -47.27 -11.56 -24.39
C SER A 1134 -46.36 -10.78 -23.42
N ASN A 1135 -45.78 -9.70 -23.93
CA ASN A 1135 -44.70 -8.94 -23.29
C ASN A 1135 -45.08 -8.43 -21.88
N ILE A 1136 -44.29 -8.80 -20.87
CA ILE A 1136 -44.49 -8.49 -19.46
C ILE A 1136 -44.18 -7.02 -19.13
N LEU A 1137 -43.22 -6.39 -19.81
CA LEU A 1137 -42.75 -5.02 -19.49
C LEU A 1137 -43.85 -3.96 -19.66
N TYR A 1138 -44.92 -4.30 -20.39
CA TYR A 1138 -46.06 -3.43 -20.65
C TYR A 1138 -47.33 -3.80 -19.87
N ASP A 1139 -47.30 -4.82 -19.00
CA ASP A 1139 -48.47 -5.32 -18.23
C ASP A 1139 -48.82 -4.51 -16.96
N LYS A 1140 -48.11 -3.42 -16.68
CA LYS A 1140 -48.34 -2.53 -15.51
C LYS A 1140 -49.45 -1.49 -15.70
N ASP A 1141 -50.06 -1.42 -16.88
CA ASP A 1141 -51.28 -0.63 -17.17
C ASP A 1141 -52.54 -1.50 -17.06
#